data_AF-A0A239R248-F1
#
_entry.id   AF-A0A239R248-F1
#
_cell.length_a   1.000
_cell.length_b   1.000
_cell.length_c   1.000
_cell.angle_alpha   90.00
_cell.angle_beta   90.00
_cell.angle_gamma   90.00
#
_symmetry.space_group_name_H-M   'P 1'
#
loop_
_entity.id
_entity.type
_entity.pdbx_description
1 polymer ?
#
loop_
_entity_poly.entity_id
_entity_poly.type
_entity_poly.pdbx_seq_one_letter_code
_entity_poly.pdbx_strand_id
1 'polypeptide(L)'
;MKEVDDNIVNKINAPVSEEKLKEECEKGYLAQDNELDQMWYSVNYEALCALQKSVIDDFNIKANIDGTEDENGKEINYDELTPEEIAAYEQKYRETHPTRTFTKEEESRLEMSFSEEEYSKRNANSGELQDDLRDKYFQHDTFEDSKKHFMNIGIISAKVNLEIGKQYKKWLEKMSEDDPQRKAKAMYLARTADSDSLYKSYGVSSLTKAIAWKHKQSAAFSSVMNDPEKLKTMTLNDFFDLTYMPKKYRELHLHNYQNNNKEINDKTSVYDTFRMIEEYKRNLKGDKTPVTDEDIQNSAMKDYGKFSFVFWAKAGTDSVRNNYSPEDRELMDIGETISSDFDFRFPKEIDDWIKNEAPGIIKGVKVDNLNKAYKNLKNEVAVKKTYNIQKTDPLANAFPRKSDSFLDSYISKHSGPLAVQAGENEKRIHLAKLMSASTYKRNGMNANVSAIHEFADELMKRSAFQKLTDKEVTKALYSSMDADRLQVKLYAKTFGVAPSKRENYIKEMKLLKEYMMPSKGRSNYYQDLYNAVAAIANMKPGDNNFYVANDRLVKAIRDYTKGKKNVRVGGDGKARFDNALDAMAILNKYVPGCRNFVDEQVNRIREVRKVQPGHKYYVDINNHGALKAKERHNTRQLEKIGGMKM
;
A
#
# COMPACT_ATOMS: atom_id res chain seq x y z
N MET A 1 54.82 -1.57 -23.93
CA MET A 1 53.61 -1.62 -23.08
C MET A 1 54.10 -1.61 -21.64
N LYS A 2 53.78 -0.56 -20.87
CA LYS A 2 54.22 -0.43 -19.47
C LYS A 2 53.35 -1.30 -18.57
N GLU A 3 54.01 -1.98 -17.65
CA GLU A 3 53.47 -2.87 -16.62
C GLU A 3 52.40 -2.18 -15.78
N VAL A 4 51.30 -2.88 -15.56
CA VAL A 4 50.27 -2.51 -14.58
C VAL A 4 50.73 -3.02 -13.22
N ASP A 5 50.71 -2.13 -12.23
CA ASP A 5 51.21 -2.31 -10.87
C ASP A 5 50.39 -3.37 -10.09
N ASP A 6 51.00 -4.54 -9.87
CA ASP A 6 50.45 -5.69 -9.14
C ASP A 6 50.00 -5.36 -7.69
N ASN A 7 50.38 -4.19 -7.15
CA ASN A 7 49.92 -3.74 -5.83
C ASN A 7 48.45 -3.31 -5.78
N ILE A 8 47.83 -2.97 -6.92
CA ILE A 8 46.41 -2.57 -6.95
C ILE A 8 45.52 -3.81 -6.90
N VAL A 9 45.88 -4.89 -7.61
CA VAL A 9 45.11 -6.14 -7.67
C VAL A 9 45.11 -6.86 -6.31
N ASN A 10 46.21 -6.80 -5.57
CA ASN A 10 46.30 -7.41 -4.24
C ASN A 10 45.55 -6.65 -3.14
N LYS A 11 45.27 -5.35 -3.31
CA LYS A 11 44.46 -4.56 -2.36
C LYS A 11 42.96 -4.81 -2.48
N ILE A 12 42.49 -5.25 -3.65
CA ILE A 12 41.06 -5.51 -3.90
C ILE A 12 40.64 -6.89 -3.36
N ASN A 13 41.59 -7.83 -3.21
CA ASN A 13 41.32 -9.23 -2.86
C ASN A 13 41.73 -9.65 -1.44
N ALA A 14 42.16 -8.72 -0.57
CA ALA A 14 42.51 -9.09 0.81
C ALA A 14 41.25 -9.21 1.69
N PRO A 15 41.01 -10.35 2.36
CA PRO A 15 39.86 -10.52 3.26
C PRO A 15 39.97 -9.55 4.45
N VAL A 16 38.87 -8.85 4.73
CA VAL A 16 38.75 -7.95 5.90
C VAL A 16 38.79 -8.79 7.16
N SER A 17 39.66 -8.43 8.12
CA SER A 17 39.77 -9.16 9.38
C SER A 17 38.49 -9.01 10.23
N GLU A 18 38.15 -10.05 10.96
CA GLU A 18 36.96 -10.12 11.81
C GLU A 18 36.91 -9.00 12.88
N GLU A 19 38.09 -8.53 13.31
CA GLU A 19 38.21 -7.38 14.24
C GLU A 19 37.88 -6.05 13.59
N LYS A 20 38.19 -5.87 12.29
CA LYS A 20 37.81 -4.65 11.55
C LYS A 20 36.31 -4.63 11.24
N LEU A 21 35.71 -5.79 11.01
CA LEU A 21 34.26 -5.95 10.92
C LEU A 21 33.55 -5.64 12.24
N LYS A 22 34.10 -6.07 13.38
CA LYS A 22 33.56 -5.72 14.71
C LYS A 22 33.68 -4.23 15.02
N GLU A 23 34.80 -3.60 14.68
CA GLU A 23 35.02 -2.17 14.91
C GLU A 23 34.07 -1.29 14.06
N GLU A 24 33.77 -1.71 12.83
CA GLU A 24 32.77 -1.06 11.96
C GLU A 24 31.33 -1.27 12.48
N CYS A 25 31.01 -2.48 12.98
CA CYS A 25 29.72 -2.76 13.61
C CYS A 25 29.49 -1.95 14.90
N GLU A 26 30.53 -1.69 15.68
CA GLU A 26 30.43 -0.88 16.91
C GLU A 26 30.26 0.63 16.63
N LYS A 27 30.68 1.11 15.45
CA LYS A 27 30.52 2.52 15.02
C LYS A 27 29.15 2.82 14.37
N GLY A 28 28.35 1.81 14.04
CA GLY A 28 27.21 1.92 13.14
C GLY A 28 25.83 1.62 13.72
N TYR A 29 25.42 2.26 14.82
CA TYR A 29 23.99 2.34 15.17
C TYR A 29 23.54 3.80 15.20
N LEU A 30 23.21 4.37 14.03
CA LEU A 30 22.23 5.46 13.89
C LEU A 30 21.78 5.81 12.46
N ALA A 31 22.18 5.10 11.40
CA ALA A 31 21.70 5.47 10.05
C ALA A 31 21.74 4.32 9.04
N GLN A 32 20.75 3.41 9.00
CA GLN A 32 20.57 2.53 7.84
C GLN A 32 19.10 2.19 7.60
N ASP A 33 18.54 2.84 6.56
CA ASP A 33 17.41 2.34 5.73
C ASP A 33 17.64 2.70 4.24
N ASN A 34 18.61 3.56 3.88
CA ASN A 34 18.80 4.04 2.50
C ASN A 34 19.99 3.40 1.73
N GLU A 35 21.03 2.89 2.39
CA GLU A 35 22.25 2.45 1.68
C GLU A 35 22.15 1.03 1.09
N LEU A 36 21.38 0.14 1.72
CA LEU A 36 21.12 -1.22 1.22
C LEU A 36 20.22 -1.22 -0.02
N ASP A 37 19.22 -0.33 -0.07
CA ASP A 37 18.41 -0.09 -1.28
C ASP A 37 19.28 0.49 -2.41
N GLN A 38 20.24 1.36 -2.10
CA GLN A 38 21.12 2.01 -3.09
C GLN A 38 22.12 1.06 -3.76
N MET A 39 22.73 0.13 -3.01
CA MET A 39 23.61 -0.90 -3.61
C MET A 39 22.84 -1.92 -4.45
N TRP A 40 21.59 -2.23 -4.08
CA TRP A 40 20.76 -3.19 -4.82
C TRP A 40 20.27 -2.63 -6.16
N TYR A 41 20.06 -1.31 -6.27
CA TYR A 41 19.67 -0.66 -7.53
C TYR A 41 20.83 -0.46 -8.53
N SER A 42 22.06 -0.21 -8.08
CA SER A 42 23.20 0.05 -9.00
C SER A 42 23.76 -1.22 -9.64
N VAL A 43 23.90 -2.32 -8.87
CA VAL A 43 24.42 -3.61 -9.35
C VAL A 43 23.45 -4.27 -10.34
N ASN A 44 22.14 -4.17 -10.10
CA ASN A 44 21.13 -4.67 -11.02
C ASN A 44 21.02 -3.82 -12.30
N TYR A 45 21.34 -2.52 -12.25
CA TYR A 45 21.30 -1.63 -13.41
C TYR A 45 22.42 -1.90 -14.42
N GLU A 46 23.66 -2.11 -13.96
CA GLU A 46 24.78 -2.44 -14.85
C GLU A 46 24.64 -3.84 -15.47
N ALA A 47 24.13 -4.81 -14.71
CA ALA A 47 23.80 -6.14 -15.23
C ALA A 47 22.65 -6.09 -16.26
N LEU A 48 21.59 -5.32 -15.99
CA LEU A 48 20.49 -5.09 -16.94
C LEU A 48 20.95 -4.33 -18.20
N CYS A 49 21.89 -3.41 -18.10
CA CYS A 49 22.45 -2.71 -19.27
C CYS A 49 23.41 -3.59 -20.08
N ALA A 50 24.19 -4.46 -19.44
CA ALA A 50 25.02 -5.46 -20.13
C ALA A 50 24.17 -6.52 -20.84
N LEU A 51 23.06 -6.96 -20.23
CA LEU A 51 22.10 -7.89 -20.81
C LEU A 51 21.21 -7.23 -21.87
N GLN A 52 20.79 -5.97 -21.67
CA GLN A 52 20.13 -5.19 -22.72
C GLN A 52 21.07 -5.04 -23.91
N LYS A 53 22.37 -4.83 -23.69
CA LYS A 53 23.32 -4.72 -24.80
C LYS A 53 23.50 -6.07 -25.49
N SER A 54 23.65 -7.20 -24.78
CA SER A 54 23.76 -8.50 -25.44
C SER A 54 22.47 -8.97 -26.11
N VAL A 55 21.30 -8.70 -25.51
CA VAL A 55 19.99 -9.09 -26.06
C VAL A 55 19.54 -8.12 -27.14
N ILE A 56 19.80 -6.81 -27.05
CA ILE A 56 19.53 -5.84 -28.12
C ILE A 56 20.56 -5.98 -29.24
N ASP A 57 21.81 -6.32 -28.97
CA ASP A 57 22.76 -6.67 -30.03
C ASP A 57 22.31 -7.99 -30.69
N ASP A 58 21.85 -9.00 -29.95
CA ASP A 58 21.23 -10.22 -30.53
C ASP A 58 19.88 -9.97 -31.24
N PHE A 59 19.09 -8.99 -30.80
CA PHE A 59 17.78 -8.65 -31.37
C PHE A 59 17.91 -7.68 -32.55
N ASN A 60 18.88 -6.77 -32.53
CA ASN A 60 19.22 -5.87 -33.64
C ASN A 60 20.05 -6.60 -34.69
N ILE A 61 20.85 -7.61 -34.34
CA ILE A 61 21.42 -8.56 -35.31
C ILE A 61 20.30 -9.44 -35.91
N LYS A 62 19.18 -9.64 -35.21
CA LYS A 62 17.98 -10.32 -35.75
C LYS A 62 17.00 -9.40 -36.48
N ALA A 63 17.02 -8.09 -36.23
CA ALA A 63 16.09 -7.12 -36.80
C ALA A 63 16.73 -6.23 -37.89
N ASN A 64 18.05 -6.09 -37.91
CA ASN A 64 18.81 -5.77 -39.13
C ASN A 64 19.15 -7.08 -39.82
N ILE A 65 18.13 -7.69 -40.44
CA ILE A 65 18.37 -8.51 -41.62
C ILE A 65 18.76 -7.50 -42.70
N ASP A 66 20.06 -7.30 -42.90
CA ASP A 66 20.62 -6.58 -44.06
C ASP A 66 20.23 -7.35 -45.34
N GLY A 67 18.99 -7.18 -45.76
CA GLY A 67 18.38 -7.94 -46.85
C GLY A 67 16.91 -7.62 -47.03
N THR A 68 16.50 -6.38 -46.75
CA THR A 68 15.15 -5.93 -47.10
C THR A 68 15.00 -5.69 -48.59
N GLU A 69 16.06 -5.75 -49.39
CA GLU A 69 16.02 -5.55 -50.82
C GLU A 69 16.31 -6.86 -51.58
N ASP A 70 15.57 -7.13 -52.66
CA ASP A 70 15.93 -8.21 -53.58
C ASP A 70 17.26 -7.92 -54.30
N GLU A 71 17.71 -8.84 -55.15
CA GLU A 71 18.94 -8.66 -55.94
C GLU A 71 18.92 -7.44 -56.90
N ASN A 72 17.78 -6.74 -56.99
CA ASN A 72 17.59 -5.52 -57.76
C ASN A 72 17.40 -4.26 -56.90
N GLY A 73 17.55 -4.35 -55.57
CA GLY A 73 17.40 -3.18 -54.68
C GLY A 73 15.95 -2.87 -54.32
N LYS A 74 14.99 -3.78 -54.56
CA LYS A 74 13.57 -3.53 -54.28
C LYS A 74 13.16 -4.10 -52.93
N GLU A 75 12.53 -3.27 -52.10
CA GLU A 75 12.06 -3.67 -50.78
C GLU A 75 11.11 -4.88 -50.83
N ILE A 76 11.43 -5.96 -50.14
CA ILE A 76 10.69 -7.23 -50.11
C ILE A 76 9.64 -7.15 -49.01
N ASN A 77 8.38 -7.14 -49.42
CA ASN A 77 7.25 -7.27 -48.51
C ASN A 77 6.94 -8.75 -48.26
N TYR A 78 7.30 -9.26 -47.07
CA TYR A 78 7.08 -10.67 -46.69
C TYR A 78 5.62 -11.09 -46.69
N ASP A 79 4.67 -10.16 -46.52
CA ASP A 79 3.24 -10.43 -46.53
C ASP A 79 2.71 -10.75 -47.95
N GLU A 80 3.49 -10.47 -48.99
CA GLU A 80 3.14 -10.71 -50.39
C GLU A 80 3.77 -11.99 -50.95
N LEU A 81 4.65 -12.65 -50.19
CA LEU A 81 5.33 -13.87 -50.62
C LEU A 81 4.51 -15.13 -50.32
N THR A 82 4.57 -16.07 -51.24
CA THR A 82 4.05 -17.43 -51.02
C THR A 82 4.94 -18.20 -50.02
N PRO A 83 4.41 -19.22 -49.33
CA PRO A 83 5.21 -20.06 -48.43
C PRO A 83 6.44 -20.68 -49.09
N GLU A 84 6.34 -21.08 -50.37
CA GLU A 84 7.48 -21.60 -51.13
C GLU A 84 8.56 -20.54 -51.38
N GLU A 85 8.18 -19.29 -51.62
CA GLU A 85 9.11 -18.16 -51.81
C GLU A 85 9.82 -17.79 -50.50
N ILE A 86 9.10 -17.81 -49.37
CA ILE A 86 9.69 -17.61 -48.05
C ILE A 86 10.71 -18.71 -47.75
N ALA A 87 10.36 -19.98 -47.99
CA ALA A 87 11.26 -21.10 -47.77
C ALA A 87 12.52 -21.03 -48.65
N ALA A 88 12.38 -20.63 -49.91
CA ALA A 88 13.50 -20.43 -50.82
C ALA A 88 14.41 -19.27 -50.37
N TYR A 89 13.83 -18.18 -49.84
CA TYR A 89 14.57 -17.04 -49.32
C TYR A 89 15.36 -17.39 -48.05
N GLU A 90 14.72 -18.11 -47.12
CA GLU A 90 15.38 -18.62 -45.91
C GLU A 90 16.51 -19.60 -46.25
N GLN A 91 16.31 -20.46 -47.24
CA GLN A 91 17.34 -21.39 -47.69
C GLN A 91 18.55 -20.65 -48.29
N LYS A 92 18.32 -19.69 -49.19
CA LYS A 92 19.39 -18.84 -49.77
C LYS A 92 20.13 -18.04 -48.69
N TYR A 93 19.42 -17.58 -47.66
CA TYR A 93 20.03 -16.89 -46.51
C TYR A 93 20.94 -17.82 -45.69
N ARG A 94 20.49 -19.06 -45.40
CA ARG A 94 21.31 -20.08 -44.71
C ARG A 94 22.55 -20.47 -45.51
N GLU A 95 22.44 -20.54 -46.84
CA GLU A 95 23.56 -20.84 -47.74
C GLU A 95 24.58 -19.69 -47.80
N THR A 96 24.13 -18.44 -47.67
CA THR A 96 25.00 -17.24 -47.73
C THR A 96 25.58 -16.80 -46.39
N HIS A 97 25.06 -17.31 -45.26
CA HIS A 97 25.51 -16.99 -43.89
C HIS A 97 25.93 -18.24 -43.09
N PRO A 98 26.96 -19.00 -43.53
CA PRO A 98 27.27 -20.36 -43.05
C PRO A 98 27.87 -20.45 -41.62
N THR A 99 28.13 -19.35 -40.92
CA THR A 99 28.84 -19.36 -39.62
C THR A 99 27.94 -19.55 -38.39
N ARG A 100 26.62 -19.75 -38.56
CA ARG A 100 25.71 -20.01 -37.44
C ARG A 100 25.15 -21.43 -37.49
N THR A 101 25.92 -22.41 -37.02
CA THR A 101 25.41 -23.75 -36.71
C THR A 101 24.96 -23.77 -35.26
N PHE A 102 23.66 -23.99 -35.02
CA PHE A 102 23.17 -24.32 -33.68
C PHE A 102 23.73 -25.69 -33.29
N THR A 103 24.20 -25.80 -32.06
CA THR A 103 24.63 -27.09 -31.52
C THR A 103 23.41 -28.01 -31.35
N LYS A 104 23.60 -29.33 -31.45
CA LYS A 104 22.52 -30.32 -31.18
C LYS A 104 21.91 -30.15 -29.78
N GLU A 105 22.65 -29.56 -28.85
CA GLU A 105 22.22 -29.24 -27.49
C GLU A 105 21.27 -28.02 -27.45
N GLU A 106 21.44 -27.07 -28.36
CA GLU A 106 20.52 -25.94 -28.57
C GLU A 106 19.26 -26.37 -29.34
N GLU A 107 19.39 -27.28 -30.31
CA GLU A 107 18.26 -27.91 -30.99
C GLU A 107 17.42 -28.75 -30.02
N SER A 108 18.06 -29.55 -29.15
CA SER A 108 17.38 -30.33 -28.11
C SER A 108 16.68 -29.45 -27.06
N ARG A 109 17.22 -28.25 -26.78
CA ARG A 109 16.57 -27.25 -25.91
C ARG A 109 15.33 -26.62 -26.55
N LEU A 110 15.29 -26.52 -27.88
CA LEU A 110 14.11 -26.08 -28.62
C LEU A 110 13.05 -27.20 -28.72
N GLU A 111 13.48 -28.45 -28.89
CA GLU A 111 12.58 -29.62 -28.98
C GLU A 111 11.95 -30.03 -27.63
N MET A 112 12.55 -29.68 -26.49
CA MET A 112 12.00 -30.00 -25.16
C MET A 112 10.86 -29.08 -24.67
N SER A 113 10.41 -28.12 -25.47
CA SER A 113 9.39 -27.15 -25.05
C SER A 113 8.20 -27.08 -26.00
N PHE A 114 7.14 -27.83 -25.67
CA PHE A 114 5.81 -27.81 -26.31
C PHE A 114 5.81 -28.28 -27.78
N SER A 115 4.73 -28.90 -28.24
CA SER A 115 4.58 -29.09 -29.69
C SER A 115 4.52 -27.72 -30.38
N GLU A 116 4.97 -27.62 -31.63
CA GLU A 116 4.88 -26.39 -32.42
C GLU A 116 3.44 -25.83 -32.46
N GLU A 117 2.45 -26.73 -32.39
CA GLU A 117 1.03 -26.41 -32.25
C GLU A 117 0.67 -25.84 -30.87
N GLU A 118 1.22 -26.37 -29.78
CA GLU A 118 1.02 -25.83 -28.41
C GLU A 118 1.74 -24.49 -28.22
N TYR A 119 2.94 -24.33 -28.79
CA TYR A 119 3.68 -23.08 -28.80
C TYR A 119 2.94 -22.01 -29.61
N SER A 120 2.48 -22.35 -30.82
CA SER A 120 1.69 -21.47 -31.68
C SER A 120 0.34 -21.12 -31.06
N LYS A 121 -0.38 -22.08 -30.44
CA LYS A 121 -1.62 -21.80 -29.69
C LYS A 121 -1.38 -20.88 -28.49
N ARG A 122 -0.26 -21.00 -27.78
CA ARG A 122 0.08 -20.11 -26.66
C ARG A 122 0.43 -18.70 -27.14
N ASN A 123 1.21 -18.58 -28.20
CA ASN A 123 1.57 -17.29 -28.78
C ASN A 123 0.36 -16.59 -29.43
N ALA A 124 -0.48 -17.33 -30.18
CA ALA A 124 -1.71 -16.80 -30.76
C ALA A 124 -2.69 -16.28 -29.70
N ASN A 125 -2.88 -17.01 -28.58
CA ASN A 125 -3.70 -16.53 -27.47
C ASN A 125 -3.12 -15.30 -26.76
N SER A 126 -1.79 -15.16 -26.73
CA SER A 126 -1.12 -13.98 -26.17
C SER A 126 -1.22 -12.77 -27.09
N GLY A 127 -1.10 -12.98 -28.41
CA GLY A 127 -1.23 -11.95 -29.44
C GLY A 127 -2.68 -11.47 -29.57
N GLU A 128 -3.64 -12.38 -29.70
CA GLU A 128 -5.07 -12.04 -29.70
C GLU A 128 -5.48 -11.31 -28.43
N LEU A 129 -4.97 -11.66 -27.24
CA LEU A 129 -5.30 -10.91 -26.03
C LEU A 129 -4.56 -9.57 -25.96
N GLN A 130 -3.30 -9.49 -26.38
CA GLN A 130 -2.60 -8.20 -26.47
C GLN A 130 -3.36 -7.27 -27.41
N ASP A 131 -3.90 -7.81 -28.50
CA ASP A 131 -4.70 -7.12 -29.50
C ASP A 131 -6.12 -6.81 -29.00
N ASP A 132 -6.78 -7.71 -28.28
CA ASP A 132 -8.11 -7.51 -27.70
C ASP A 132 -8.04 -6.56 -26.50
N LEU A 133 -6.94 -6.57 -25.74
CA LEU A 133 -6.64 -5.53 -24.74
C LEU A 133 -6.29 -4.22 -25.44
N ARG A 134 -5.45 -4.23 -26.48
CA ARG A 134 -5.11 -3.06 -27.32
C ARG A 134 -6.38 -2.39 -27.84
N ASP A 135 -7.28 -3.14 -28.43
CA ASP A 135 -8.46 -2.62 -29.12
C ASP A 135 -9.57 -2.21 -28.13
N LYS A 136 -9.69 -2.90 -26.99
CA LYS A 136 -10.72 -2.63 -25.98
C LYS A 136 -10.36 -1.52 -24.99
N TYR A 137 -9.07 -1.25 -24.82
CA TYR A 137 -8.58 -0.36 -23.76
C TYR A 137 -7.72 0.82 -24.28
N PHE A 138 -7.27 0.80 -25.54
CA PHE A 138 -6.36 1.82 -26.09
C PHE A 138 -6.95 2.64 -27.26
N GLN A 139 -8.28 2.60 -27.44
CA GLN A 139 -9.00 3.54 -28.32
C GLN A 139 -9.38 4.86 -27.61
N HIS A 140 -8.72 5.24 -26.51
CA HIS A 140 -9.12 6.41 -25.71
C HIS A 140 -7.96 7.40 -25.49
N ASP A 141 -8.20 8.65 -25.86
CA ASP A 141 -7.19 9.71 -26.08
C ASP A 141 -6.71 10.45 -24.82
N THR A 142 -7.03 9.97 -23.60
CA THR A 142 -6.82 10.76 -22.37
C THR A 142 -5.84 10.12 -21.37
N PHE A 143 -5.02 10.97 -20.73
CA PHE A 143 -4.11 10.57 -19.66
C PHE A 143 -4.81 9.85 -18.49
N GLU A 144 -6.04 10.27 -18.15
CA GLU A 144 -6.80 9.66 -17.05
C GLU A 144 -7.18 8.20 -17.36
N ASP A 145 -7.34 7.85 -18.62
CA ASP A 145 -7.58 6.47 -19.01
C ASP A 145 -6.30 5.65 -18.89
N SER A 146 -5.15 6.15 -19.38
CA SER A 146 -3.87 5.45 -19.21
C SER A 146 -3.51 5.19 -17.75
N LYS A 147 -3.78 6.16 -16.87
CA LYS A 147 -3.67 6.00 -15.42
C LYS A 147 -4.52 4.86 -14.87
N LYS A 148 -5.80 4.77 -15.25
CA LYS A 148 -6.67 3.64 -14.84
C LYS A 148 -6.10 2.31 -15.31
N HIS A 149 -5.51 2.25 -16.51
CA HIS A 149 -4.89 1.04 -17.04
C HIS A 149 -3.69 0.60 -16.23
N PHE A 150 -2.78 1.51 -15.94
CA PHE A 150 -1.64 1.21 -15.09
C PHE A 150 -2.07 0.75 -13.70
N MET A 151 -3.08 1.38 -13.10
CA MET A 151 -3.63 0.91 -11.83
C MET A 151 -4.25 -0.48 -11.91
N ASN A 152 -5.00 -0.78 -12.98
CA ASN A 152 -5.54 -2.11 -13.18
C ASN A 152 -4.43 -3.16 -13.30
N ILE A 153 -3.31 -2.83 -13.96
CA ILE A 153 -2.14 -3.70 -14.00
C ILE A 153 -1.55 -3.92 -12.61
N GLY A 154 -1.45 -2.85 -11.82
CA GLY A 154 -1.06 -2.94 -10.42
C GLY A 154 -1.91 -3.91 -9.61
N ILE A 155 -3.23 -3.83 -9.78
CA ILE A 155 -4.21 -4.71 -9.13
C ILE A 155 -4.04 -6.16 -9.60
N ILE A 156 -3.87 -6.36 -10.91
CA ILE A 156 -3.63 -7.70 -11.48
C ILE A 156 -2.33 -8.28 -10.92
N SER A 157 -1.26 -7.50 -10.92
CA SER A 157 0.04 -7.88 -10.36
C SER A 157 -0.07 -8.27 -8.88
N ALA A 158 -0.79 -7.50 -8.06
CA ALA A 158 -1.02 -7.85 -6.66
C ALA A 158 -1.75 -9.19 -6.48
N LYS A 159 -2.79 -9.45 -7.29
CA LYS A 159 -3.53 -10.72 -7.24
C LYS A 159 -2.66 -11.90 -7.69
N VAL A 160 -1.86 -11.71 -8.74
CA VAL A 160 -0.92 -12.73 -9.24
C VAL A 160 0.14 -13.02 -8.18
N ASN A 161 0.74 -11.99 -7.57
CA ASN A 161 1.74 -12.14 -6.52
C ASN A 161 1.15 -12.86 -5.30
N LEU A 162 -0.07 -12.52 -4.87
CA LEU A 162 -0.75 -13.26 -3.80
C LEU A 162 -0.89 -14.75 -4.11
N GLU A 163 -1.28 -15.10 -5.34
CA GLU A 163 -1.43 -16.49 -5.74
C GLU A 163 -0.10 -17.22 -5.83
N ILE A 164 0.95 -16.57 -6.36
CA ILE A 164 2.33 -17.11 -6.34
C ILE A 164 2.77 -17.41 -4.91
N GLY A 165 2.52 -16.48 -3.97
CA GLY A 165 2.81 -16.68 -2.55
C GLY A 165 2.06 -17.87 -1.95
N LYS A 166 0.79 -18.03 -2.29
CA LYS A 166 -0.02 -19.20 -1.87
C LYS A 166 0.54 -20.51 -2.41
N GLN A 167 0.95 -20.55 -3.68
CA GLN A 167 1.57 -21.74 -4.26
C GLN A 167 2.93 -22.02 -3.63
N TYR A 168 3.75 -20.99 -3.38
CA TYR A 168 5.01 -21.14 -2.66
C TYR A 168 4.81 -21.80 -1.30
N LYS A 169 3.85 -21.31 -0.50
CA LYS A 169 3.54 -21.90 0.80
C LYS A 169 3.09 -23.37 0.69
N LYS A 170 2.24 -23.68 -0.29
CA LYS A 170 1.78 -25.05 -0.55
C LYS A 170 2.92 -25.98 -0.98
N TRP A 171 3.89 -25.47 -1.75
CA TRP A 171 5.08 -26.25 -2.13
C TRP A 171 6.02 -26.47 -0.97
N LEU A 172 6.24 -25.45 -0.14
CA LEU A 172 6.98 -25.60 1.11
C LEU A 172 6.39 -26.70 1.99
N GLU A 173 5.07 -26.73 2.17
CA GLU A 173 4.36 -27.73 2.99
C GLU A 173 4.50 -29.17 2.46
N LYS A 174 4.71 -29.34 1.15
CA LYS A 174 4.90 -30.66 0.52
C LYS A 174 6.34 -31.17 0.56
N MET A 175 7.30 -30.29 0.81
CA MET A 175 8.73 -30.62 0.81
C MET A 175 9.18 -30.96 2.23
N SER A 176 10.16 -31.87 2.33
CA SER A 176 10.77 -32.22 3.61
C SER A 176 11.34 -30.99 4.30
N GLU A 177 11.15 -30.87 5.61
CA GLU A 177 11.71 -29.77 6.40
C GLU A 177 13.25 -29.82 6.45
N ASP A 178 13.80 -31.02 6.29
CA ASP A 178 15.24 -31.28 6.30
C ASP A 178 15.91 -31.04 4.93
N ASP A 179 15.15 -30.70 3.88
CA ASP A 179 15.74 -30.37 2.58
C ASP A 179 16.42 -28.99 2.66
N PRO A 180 17.77 -28.90 2.55
CA PRO A 180 18.48 -27.62 2.64
C PRO A 180 18.10 -26.65 1.51
N GLN A 181 17.49 -27.17 0.45
CA GLN A 181 17.05 -26.45 -0.74
C GLN A 181 15.53 -26.23 -0.81
N ARG A 182 14.79 -26.60 0.25
CA ARG A 182 13.33 -26.52 0.34
C ARG A 182 12.77 -25.20 -0.17
N LYS A 183 13.35 -24.06 0.26
CA LYS A 183 12.87 -22.73 -0.14
C LYS A 183 13.10 -22.45 -1.64
N ALA A 184 14.30 -22.72 -2.14
CA ALA A 184 14.64 -22.48 -3.55
C ALA A 184 13.81 -23.36 -4.50
N LYS A 185 13.63 -24.65 -4.16
CA LYS A 185 12.76 -25.57 -4.91
C LYS A 185 11.30 -25.12 -4.89
N ALA A 186 10.79 -24.68 -3.73
CA ALA A 186 9.42 -24.18 -3.61
C ALA A 186 9.21 -22.88 -4.40
N MET A 187 10.20 -21.96 -4.41
CA MET A 187 10.16 -20.75 -5.24
C MET A 187 10.15 -21.12 -6.73
N TYR A 188 11.02 -22.05 -7.14
CA TYR A 188 11.06 -22.54 -8.51
C TYR A 188 9.70 -23.11 -8.92
N LEU A 189 9.12 -24.04 -8.16
CA LEU A 189 7.83 -24.65 -8.50
C LEU A 189 6.67 -23.66 -8.48
N ALA A 190 6.64 -22.73 -7.51
CA ALA A 190 5.63 -21.66 -7.48
C ALA A 190 5.70 -20.80 -8.75
N ARG A 191 6.91 -20.59 -9.28
CA ARG A 191 7.14 -19.90 -10.55
C ARG A 191 6.83 -20.78 -11.77
N THR A 192 7.26 -22.04 -11.81
CA THR A 192 7.28 -22.84 -13.04
C THR A 192 6.11 -23.80 -13.19
N ALA A 193 5.66 -24.44 -12.11
CA ALA A 193 4.59 -25.43 -12.16
C ALA A 193 3.22 -24.80 -12.45
N ASP A 194 3.07 -23.52 -12.12
CA ASP A 194 1.78 -22.82 -12.05
C ASP A 194 1.82 -21.44 -12.74
N SER A 195 2.96 -20.72 -12.74
CA SER A 195 3.03 -19.34 -13.24
C SER A 195 3.70 -19.16 -14.62
N ASP A 196 4.37 -20.16 -15.20
CA ASP A 196 5.16 -19.97 -16.43
C ASP A 196 4.29 -19.60 -17.66
N SER A 197 3.02 -20.03 -17.71
CA SER A 197 2.06 -19.56 -18.72
C SER A 197 1.57 -18.14 -18.42
N LEU A 198 1.34 -17.78 -17.15
CA LEU A 198 0.89 -16.44 -16.76
C LEU A 198 1.99 -15.40 -16.92
N TYR A 199 3.23 -15.77 -16.64
CA TYR A 199 4.37 -14.88 -16.62
C TYR A 199 5.01 -14.70 -18.01
N LYS A 200 5.04 -15.74 -18.86
CA LYS A 200 5.45 -15.60 -20.26
C LYS A 200 4.36 -14.97 -21.14
N SER A 201 3.08 -15.32 -20.93
CA SER A 201 1.98 -14.72 -21.71
C SER A 201 1.58 -13.32 -21.23
N TYR A 202 1.80 -12.98 -19.95
CA TYR A 202 1.30 -11.73 -19.34
C TYR A 202 2.29 -11.09 -18.38
N GLY A 203 3.59 -11.38 -18.50
CA GLY A 203 4.63 -10.75 -17.70
C GLY A 203 4.37 -9.25 -17.67
N VAL A 204 4.33 -8.69 -16.46
CA VAL A 204 4.09 -7.27 -16.23
C VAL A 204 4.95 -6.45 -17.20
N SER A 205 6.18 -6.90 -17.47
CA SER A 205 7.08 -6.43 -18.54
C SER A 205 6.45 -6.29 -19.95
N SER A 206 5.79 -7.31 -20.49
CA SER A 206 5.21 -7.28 -21.86
C SER A 206 4.01 -6.34 -21.95
N LEU A 207 3.11 -6.38 -20.95
CA LEU A 207 2.01 -5.41 -20.83
C LEU A 207 2.54 -3.99 -20.60
N THR A 208 3.58 -3.83 -19.79
CA THR A 208 4.26 -2.54 -19.55
C THR A 208 4.82 -1.99 -20.85
N LYS A 209 5.49 -2.82 -21.64
CA LYS A 209 6.08 -2.42 -22.93
C LYS A 209 4.99 -1.98 -23.92
N ALA A 210 3.92 -2.76 -24.06
CA ALA A 210 2.80 -2.42 -24.95
C ALA A 210 2.14 -1.09 -24.55
N ILE A 211 1.95 -0.85 -23.25
CA ILE A 211 1.31 0.36 -22.75
C ILE A 211 2.23 1.56 -22.82
N ALA A 212 3.48 1.40 -22.38
CA ALA A 212 4.48 2.45 -22.49
C ALA A 212 4.57 2.90 -23.95
N TRP A 213 4.65 1.96 -24.90
CA TRP A 213 4.70 2.24 -26.33
C TRP A 213 3.47 3.00 -26.86
N LYS A 214 2.24 2.60 -26.52
CA LYS A 214 1.02 3.35 -26.91
C LYS A 214 0.90 4.70 -26.23
N HIS A 215 1.35 4.83 -24.98
CA HIS A 215 1.34 6.12 -24.28
C HIS A 215 2.28 7.13 -24.93
N LYS A 216 3.41 6.67 -25.52
CA LYS A 216 4.27 7.49 -26.38
C LYS A 216 3.54 8.03 -27.61
N GLN A 217 2.46 7.38 -28.05
CA GLN A 217 1.64 7.76 -29.21
C GLN A 217 0.42 8.63 -28.85
N SER A 218 0.13 8.87 -27.56
CA SER A 218 -1.05 9.67 -27.20
C SER A 218 -0.86 11.13 -27.60
N ALA A 219 -1.77 11.68 -28.41
CA ALA A 219 -1.60 12.98 -29.07
C ALA A 219 -1.29 14.13 -28.08
N ALA A 220 -1.95 14.16 -26.92
CA ALA A 220 -1.71 15.18 -25.90
C ALA A 220 -0.28 15.12 -25.33
N PHE A 221 0.24 13.91 -25.07
CA PHE A 221 1.57 13.71 -24.53
C PHE A 221 2.66 13.89 -25.60
N SER A 222 2.46 13.30 -26.78
CA SER A 222 3.35 13.49 -27.94
C SER A 222 3.46 14.97 -28.31
N SER A 223 2.39 15.76 -28.18
CA SER A 223 2.44 17.22 -28.47
C SER A 223 3.32 18.03 -27.52
N VAL A 224 3.59 17.51 -26.32
CA VAL A 224 4.47 18.15 -25.32
C VAL A 224 5.88 17.59 -25.43
N MET A 225 6.01 16.27 -25.57
CA MET A 225 7.31 15.59 -25.58
C MET A 225 8.03 15.67 -26.93
N ASN A 226 7.31 15.86 -28.04
CA ASN A 226 7.91 16.00 -29.36
C ASN A 226 8.21 17.46 -29.72
N ASP A 227 8.00 18.40 -28.78
CA ASP A 227 8.28 19.83 -28.97
C ASP A 227 9.46 20.24 -28.08
N PRO A 228 10.69 20.36 -28.63
CA PRO A 228 11.87 20.72 -27.85
C PRO A 228 11.73 22.05 -27.12
N GLU A 229 11.00 23.02 -27.71
CA GLU A 229 10.82 24.35 -27.11
C GLU A 229 9.94 24.28 -25.86
N LYS A 230 8.94 23.39 -25.85
CA LYS A 230 8.18 23.10 -24.62
C LYS A 230 9.04 22.45 -23.55
N LEU A 231 9.93 21.51 -23.92
CA LEU A 231 10.83 20.86 -22.95
C LEU A 231 11.85 21.84 -22.35
N LYS A 232 12.31 22.84 -23.12
CA LYS A 232 13.22 23.89 -22.66
C LYS A 232 12.58 24.84 -21.65
N THR A 233 11.27 25.06 -21.77
CA THR A 233 10.52 25.99 -20.91
C THR A 233 9.85 25.29 -19.73
N MET A 234 9.59 23.99 -19.81
CA MET A 234 9.02 23.18 -18.75
C MET A 234 10.08 22.83 -17.71
N THR A 235 9.82 23.08 -16.42
CA THR A 235 10.69 22.61 -15.33
C THR A 235 10.42 21.14 -15.00
N LEU A 236 11.34 20.48 -14.31
CA LEU A 236 11.11 19.15 -13.75
C LEU A 236 9.88 19.10 -12.85
N ASN A 237 9.62 20.13 -12.04
CA ASN A 237 8.42 20.15 -11.23
C ASN A 237 7.15 20.26 -12.09
N ASP A 238 7.14 21.08 -13.14
CA ASP A 238 6.01 21.16 -14.08
C ASP A 238 5.76 19.83 -14.77
N PHE A 239 6.83 19.12 -15.12
CA PHE A 239 6.76 17.77 -15.69
C PHE A 239 6.21 16.75 -14.68
N PHE A 240 6.61 16.83 -13.42
CA PHE A 240 6.03 16.01 -12.36
C PHE A 240 4.57 16.34 -12.06
N ASP A 241 4.17 17.60 -12.23
CA ASP A 241 2.76 18.02 -12.13
C ASP A 241 1.95 17.49 -13.32
N LEU A 242 2.49 17.59 -14.54
CA LEU A 242 1.87 17.05 -15.76
C LEU A 242 1.65 15.53 -15.68
N THR A 243 2.60 14.82 -15.07
CA THR A 243 2.52 13.37 -14.83
C THR A 243 1.69 12.98 -13.60
N TYR A 244 1.21 13.96 -12.84
CA TYR A 244 0.51 13.78 -11.55
C TYR A 244 1.30 12.92 -10.54
N MET A 245 2.63 13.00 -10.60
CA MET A 245 3.51 12.25 -9.72
C MET A 245 3.45 12.82 -8.28
N PRO A 246 3.27 12.02 -7.22
CA PRO A 246 3.29 12.51 -5.85
C PRO A 246 4.65 12.96 -5.40
N LYS A 247 4.66 13.91 -4.47
CA LYS A 247 5.87 14.52 -3.92
C LYS A 247 6.94 13.50 -3.48
N LYS A 248 6.58 12.43 -2.77
CA LYS A 248 7.55 11.40 -2.35
C LYS A 248 8.33 10.79 -3.53
N TYR A 249 7.64 10.55 -4.65
CA TYR A 249 8.28 10.01 -5.84
C TYR A 249 9.06 11.08 -6.60
N ARG A 250 8.58 12.34 -6.62
CA ARG A 250 9.37 13.47 -7.15
C ARG A 250 10.72 13.59 -6.45
N GLU A 251 10.73 13.51 -5.12
CA GLU A 251 11.95 13.58 -4.32
C GLU A 251 12.90 12.41 -4.65
N LEU A 252 12.37 11.19 -4.82
CA LEU A 252 13.17 10.03 -5.23
C LEU A 252 13.75 10.19 -6.65
N HIS A 253 12.94 10.64 -7.61
CA HIS A 253 13.41 10.86 -8.99
C HIS A 253 14.42 11.99 -9.07
N LEU A 254 14.17 13.08 -8.37
CA LEU A 254 15.11 14.18 -8.31
C LEU A 254 16.44 13.75 -7.70
N HIS A 255 16.40 12.96 -6.62
CA HIS A 255 17.60 12.37 -6.05
C HIS A 255 18.34 11.46 -7.06
N ASN A 256 17.63 10.61 -7.80
CA ASN A 256 18.23 9.75 -8.82
C ASN A 256 18.87 10.57 -9.95
N TYR A 257 18.28 11.68 -10.35
CA TYR A 257 18.88 12.58 -11.33
C TYR A 257 20.10 13.30 -10.76
N GLN A 258 20.05 13.72 -9.50
CA GLN A 258 21.17 14.32 -8.78
C GLN A 258 22.37 13.38 -8.62
N ASN A 259 22.13 12.07 -8.59
CA ASN A 259 23.19 11.06 -8.59
C ASN A 259 23.95 11.00 -9.93
N ASN A 260 23.28 11.33 -11.05
CA ASN A 260 23.95 11.47 -12.35
C ASN A 260 24.60 12.86 -12.50
N ASN A 261 23.92 13.91 -12.03
CA ASN A 261 24.45 15.28 -12.02
C ASN A 261 23.81 16.12 -10.90
N LYS A 262 24.64 16.58 -9.96
CA LYS A 262 24.23 17.35 -8.76
C LYS A 262 23.59 18.71 -9.07
N GLU A 263 23.77 19.24 -10.27
CA GLU A 263 23.17 20.51 -10.69
C GLU A 263 21.67 20.39 -10.98
N ILE A 264 21.18 19.17 -11.21
CA ILE A 264 19.76 18.90 -11.46
C ILE A 264 18.95 19.18 -10.17
N ASN A 265 17.95 20.04 -10.27
CA ASN A 265 17.00 20.39 -9.22
C ASN A 265 15.58 20.49 -9.78
N ASP A 266 14.58 20.71 -8.93
CA ASP A 266 13.16 20.77 -9.31
C ASP A 266 12.82 21.92 -10.29
N LYS A 267 13.69 22.92 -10.41
CA LYS A 267 13.57 24.05 -11.34
C LYS A 267 14.39 23.88 -12.61
N THR A 268 15.24 22.85 -12.72
CA THR A 268 15.97 22.55 -13.96
C THR A 268 14.95 22.24 -15.06
N SER A 269 15.19 22.75 -16.27
CA SER A 269 14.32 22.44 -17.41
C SER A 269 14.33 20.93 -17.69
N VAL A 270 13.22 20.41 -18.23
CA VAL A 270 13.14 19.00 -18.65
C VAL A 270 14.22 18.73 -19.70
N TYR A 271 14.39 19.65 -20.65
CA TYR A 271 15.41 19.57 -21.68
C TYR A 271 16.82 19.44 -21.09
N ASP A 272 17.22 20.36 -20.20
CA ASP A 272 18.57 20.34 -19.62
C ASP A 272 18.79 19.11 -18.74
N THR A 273 17.76 18.67 -18.00
CA THR A 273 17.83 17.45 -17.21
C THR A 273 18.20 16.26 -18.07
N PHE A 274 17.46 16.04 -19.16
CA PHE A 274 17.68 14.89 -20.03
C PHE A 274 18.92 15.03 -20.90
N ARG A 275 19.31 16.26 -21.29
CA ARG A 275 20.61 16.54 -21.91
C ARG A 275 21.76 16.12 -21.00
N MET A 276 21.77 16.58 -19.75
CA MET A 276 22.81 16.24 -18.76
C MET A 276 22.89 14.74 -18.49
N ILE A 277 21.75 14.05 -18.45
CA ILE A 277 21.69 12.59 -18.27
C ILE A 277 22.28 11.84 -19.47
N GLU A 278 21.95 12.23 -20.70
CA GLU A 278 22.52 11.59 -21.89
C GLU A 278 24.01 11.90 -22.07
N GLU A 279 24.44 13.13 -21.78
CA GLU A 279 25.86 13.51 -21.74
C GLU A 279 26.63 12.62 -20.75
N TYR A 280 26.09 12.42 -19.54
CA TYR A 280 26.67 11.52 -18.54
C TYR A 280 26.76 10.07 -19.04
N LYS A 281 25.69 9.53 -19.63
CA LYS A 281 25.67 8.15 -20.19
C LYS A 281 26.67 7.96 -21.32
N ARG A 282 26.83 8.96 -22.21
CA ARG A 282 27.79 8.91 -23.31
C ARG A 282 29.24 9.00 -22.80
N ASN A 283 29.50 9.88 -21.83
CA ASN A 283 30.80 9.99 -21.19
C ASN A 283 31.22 8.67 -20.51
N LEU A 284 30.30 7.97 -19.83
CA LEU A 284 30.58 6.63 -19.26
C LEU A 284 30.96 5.59 -20.32
N LYS A 285 30.51 5.76 -21.56
CA LYS A 285 30.81 4.87 -22.69
C LYS A 285 31.99 5.35 -23.53
N GLY A 286 32.59 6.50 -23.20
CA GLY A 286 33.62 7.14 -24.02
C GLY A 286 33.11 7.70 -25.36
N ASP A 287 31.79 7.84 -25.51
CA ASP A 287 31.15 8.40 -26.70
C ASP A 287 31.18 9.93 -26.65
N LYS A 288 31.79 10.55 -27.67
CA LYS A 288 31.96 12.01 -27.77
C LYS A 288 30.94 12.68 -28.70
N THR A 289 29.98 11.93 -29.23
CA THR A 289 28.96 12.50 -30.10
C THR A 289 28.09 13.51 -29.31
N PRO A 290 27.81 14.70 -29.86
CA PRO A 290 26.93 15.67 -29.20
C PRO A 290 25.51 15.12 -29.01
N VAL A 291 24.92 15.36 -27.84
CA VAL A 291 23.52 14.98 -27.56
C VAL A 291 22.59 15.81 -28.45
N THR A 292 21.71 15.14 -29.19
CA THR A 292 20.74 15.77 -30.10
C THR A 292 19.40 16.00 -29.40
N ASP A 293 18.54 16.85 -29.99
CA ASP A 293 17.17 17.05 -29.50
C ASP A 293 16.37 15.73 -29.50
N GLU A 294 16.59 14.88 -30.50
CA GLU A 294 15.96 13.56 -30.59
C GLU A 294 16.38 12.64 -29.44
N ASP A 295 17.67 12.65 -29.05
CA ASP A 295 18.15 11.90 -27.89
C ASP A 295 17.44 12.32 -26.60
N ILE A 296 17.30 13.64 -26.41
CA ILE A 296 16.66 14.25 -25.24
C ILE A 296 15.19 13.85 -25.21
N GLN A 297 14.48 13.99 -26.32
CA GLN A 297 13.07 13.61 -26.45
C GLN A 297 12.87 12.12 -26.17
N ASN A 298 13.70 11.25 -26.77
CA ASN A 298 13.63 9.81 -26.57
C ASN A 298 13.91 9.40 -25.13
N SER A 299 14.88 10.05 -24.47
CA SER A 299 15.21 9.82 -23.06
C SER A 299 14.05 10.25 -22.16
N ALA A 300 13.55 11.47 -22.36
CA ALA A 300 12.42 12.02 -21.60
C ALA A 300 11.16 11.16 -21.74
N MET A 301 10.87 10.72 -22.96
CA MET A 301 9.75 9.84 -23.31
C MET A 301 9.88 8.44 -22.66
N LYS A 302 11.08 7.87 -22.67
CA LYS A 302 11.38 6.57 -22.05
C LYS A 302 11.20 6.63 -20.54
N ASP A 303 11.75 7.67 -19.91
CA ASP A 303 11.69 7.87 -18.47
C ASP A 303 10.26 8.15 -18.00
N TYR A 304 9.52 9.03 -18.70
CA TYR A 304 8.10 9.24 -18.42
C TYR A 304 7.30 7.93 -18.42
N GLY A 305 7.45 7.14 -19.48
CA GLY A 305 6.70 5.89 -19.66
C GLY A 305 7.00 4.93 -18.51
N LYS A 306 8.27 4.84 -18.13
CA LYS A 306 8.73 4.04 -17.00
C LYS A 306 8.15 4.55 -15.68
N PHE A 307 8.22 5.85 -15.39
CA PHE A 307 7.82 6.39 -14.09
C PHE A 307 6.32 6.41 -13.91
N SER A 308 5.58 6.87 -14.92
CA SER A 308 4.12 6.84 -14.90
C SER A 308 3.63 5.40 -14.71
N PHE A 309 4.21 4.44 -15.45
CA PHE A 309 3.88 3.03 -15.27
C PHE A 309 4.15 2.54 -13.85
N VAL A 310 5.41 2.61 -13.39
CA VAL A 310 5.82 2.05 -12.09
C VAL A 310 4.98 2.65 -10.97
N PHE A 311 4.75 3.96 -11.06
CA PHE A 311 3.98 4.69 -10.08
C PHE A 311 2.50 4.26 -10.05
N TRP A 312 1.80 4.34 -11.17
CA TRP A 312 0.37 4.03 -11.23
C TRP A 312 0.11 2.54 -11.04
N ALA A 313 1.00 1.66 -11.51
CA ALA A 313 0.95 0.25 -11.19
C ALA A 313 1.14 0.02 -9.69
N LYS A 314 2.13 0.64 -9.05
CA LYS A 314 2.31 0.52 -7.60
C LYS A 314 1.10 1.02 -6.82
N ALA A 315 0.50 2.14 -7.25
CA ALA A 315 -0.73 2.66 -6.66
C ALA A 315 -1.91 1.66 -6.80
N GLY A 316 -2.02 1.01 -7.96
CA GLY A 316 -2.95 -0.09 -8.17
C GLY A 316 -2.72 -1.26 -7.21
N THR A 317 -1.47 -1.71 -7.08
CA THR A 317 -1.08 -2.77 -6.13
C THR A 317 -1.44 -2.39 -4.69
N ASP A 318 -1.09 -1.18 -4.26
CA ASP A 318 -1.34 -0.69 -2.90
C ASP A 318 -2.83 -0.54 -2.59
N SER A 319 -3.63 -0.19 -3.59
CA SER A 319 -5.09 -0.03 -3.44
C SER A 319 -5.79 -1.32 -3.01
N VAL A 320 -5.25 -2.48 -3.40
CA VAL A 320 -5.78 -3.80 -2.99
C VAL A 320 -5.00 -4.41 -1.83
N ARG A 321 -3.69 -4.16 -1.75
CA ARG A 321 -2.83 -4.64 -0.65
C ARG A 321 -3.38 -4.27 0.72
N ASN A 322 -3.90 -3.05 0.88
CA ASN A 322 -4.45 -2.57 2.15
C ASN A 322 -5.74 -3.28 2.60
N ASN A 323 -6.45 -3.93 1.67
CA ASN A 323 -7.67 -4.69 1.96
C ASN A 323 -7.37 -6.17 2.28
N TYR A 324 -6.12 -6.61 2.10
CA TYR A 324 -5.70 -7.97 2.42
C TYR A 324 -5.38 -8.13 3.90
N SER A 325 -5.64 -9.34 4.40
CA SER A 325 -5.22 -9.78 5.73
C SER A 325 -3.69 -9.62 5.87
N PRO A 326 -3.14 -9.48 7.09
CA PRO A 326 -1.69 -9.49 7.30
C PRO A 326 -1.01 -10.71 6.64
N GLU A 327 -1.64 -11.87 6.72
CA GLU A 327 -1.15 -13.13 6.15
C GLU A 327 -1.17 -13.10 4.61
N ASP A 328 -2.24 -12.61 3.99
CA ASP A 328 -2.30 -12.44 2.54
C ASP A 328 -1.27 -11.40 2.06
N ARG A 329 -1.00 -10.34 2.84
CA ARG A 329 0.05 -9.36 2.50
C ARG A 329 1.43 -9.98 2.51
N GLU A 330 1.74 -10.81 3.50
CA GLU A 330 3.00 -11.56 3.56
C GLU A 330 3.15 -12.50 2.34
N LEU A 331 2.09 -13.22 1.99
CA LEU A 331 2.09 -14.08 0.79
C LEU A 331 2.27 -13.25 -0.50
N MET A 332 1.64 -12.09 -0.59
CA MET A 332 1.81 -11.19 -1.72
C MET A 332 3.26 -10.69 -1.84
N ASP A 333 3.91 -10.35 -0.73
CA ASP A 333 5.31 -9.89 -0.71
C ASP A 333 6.28 -11.00 -1.10
N ILE A 334 6.02 -12.25 -0.68
CA ILE A 334 6.75 -13.43 -1.14
C ILE A 334 6.57 -13.61 -2.65
N GLY A 335 5.35 -13.52 -3.15
CA GLY A 335 5.09 -13.62 -4.58
C GLY A 335 5.71 -12.50 -5.40
N GLU A 336 5.72 -11.28 -4.86
CA GLU A 336 6.42 -10.14 -5.46
C GLU A 336 7.91 -10.45 -5.61
N THR A 337 8.55 -10.95 -4.54
CA THR A 337 9.96 -11.37 -4.53
C THR A 337 10.24 -12.45 -5.58
N ILE A 338 9.41 -13.51 -5.63
CA ILE A 338 9.54 -14.59 -6.62
C ILE A 338 9.35 -14.07 -8.05
N SER A 339 8.48 -13.07 -8.22
CA SER A 339 8.14 -12.48 -9.51
C SER A 339 9.14 -11.43 -10.00
N SER A 340 9.83 -10.71 -9.11
CA SER A 340 10.75 -9.63 -9.49
C SER A 340 12.15 -10.13 -9.82
N ASP A 341 12.52 -11.29 -9.28
CA ASP A 341 13.88 -11.80 -9.33
C ASP A 341 14.10 -12.67 -10.58
N PHE A 342 14.28 -11.99 -11.71
CA PHE A 342 14.46 -12.62 -13.03
C PHE A 342 15.77 -13.40 -13.13
N ASP A 343 16.78 -13.04 -12.33
CA ASP A 343 18.15 -13.54 -12.39
C ASP A 343 18.52 -14.46 -11.21
N PHE A 344 17.56 -15.25 -10.71
CA PHE A 344 17.89 -16.35 -9.81
C PHE A 344 18.80 -17.36 -10.53
N ARG A 345 20.12 -17.17 -10.41
CA ARG A 345 21.08 -18.23 -10.65
C ARG A 345 20.93 -19.20 -9.50
N PHE A 346 20.24 -20.29 -9.77
CA PHE A 346 20.12 -21.33 -8.78
C PHE A 346 21.49 -21.99 -8.56
N PRO A 347 21.80 -22.45 -7.33
CA PRO A 347 22.93 -23.33 -7.09
C PRO A 347 22.87 -24.52 -8.04
N LYS A 348 24.04 -25.07 -8.44
CA LYS A 348 24.13 -26.18 -9.41
C LYS A 348 23.24 -27.36 -9.02
N GLU A 349 23.11 -27.62 -7.73
CA GLU A 349 22.29 -28.69 -7.17
C GLU A 349 20.79 -28.49 -7.42
N ILE A 350 20.31 -27.25 -7.42
CA ILE A 350 18.94 -26.91 -7.81
C ILE A 350 18.79 -27.03 -9.32
N ASP A 351 19.76 -26.60 -10.12
CA ASP A 351 19.73 -26.77 -11.58
C ASP A 351 19.67 -28.26 -11.97
N ASP A 352 20.44 -29.10 -11.29
CA ASP A 352 20.44 -30.55 -11.49
C ASP A 352 19.09 -31.15 -11.06
N TRP A 353 18.51 -30.69 -9.95
CA TRP A 353 17.16 -31.07 -9.52
C TRP A 353 16.07 -30.62 -10.52
N ILE A 354 16.17 -29.39 -11.05
CA ILE A 354 15.28 -28.83 -12.06
C ILE A 354 15.29 -29.70 -13.33
N LYS A 355 16.46 -30.19 -13.75
CA LYS A 355 16.57 -31.04 -14.95
C LYS A 355 16.01 -32.43 -14.74
N ASN A 356 16.23 -33.01 -13.56
CA ASN A 356 15.98 -34.43 -13.32
C ASN A 356 14.61 -34.72 -12.69
N GLU A 357 14.12 -33.87 -11.79
CA GLU A 357 12.97 -34.18 -10.93
C GLU A 357 11.77 -33.24 -11.14
N ALA A 358 12.03 -31.94 -11.30
CA ALA A 358 10.97 -30.94 -11.44
C ALA A 358 9.97 -31.23 -12.60
N PRO A 359 10.37 -31.75 -13.78
CA PRO A 359 9.44 -32.00 -14.87
C PRO A 359 8.38 -33.06 -14.53
N GLY A 360 8.75 -34.08 -13.74
CA GLY A 360 7.81 -35.10 -13.26
C GLY A 360 6.79 -34.53 -12.28
N ILE A 361 7.24 -33.64 -11.39
CA ILE A 361 6.38 -32.94 -10.43
C ILE A 361 5.41 -31.99 -11.15
N ILE A 362 5.92 -31.21 -12.12
CA ILE A 362 5.13 -30.23 -12.88
C ILE A 362 4.06 -30.93 -13.72
N LYS A 363 4.38 -32.03 -14.40
CA LYS A 363 3.40 -32.82 -15.19
C LYS A 363 2.23 -33.35 -14.36
N GLY A 364 2.41 -33.56 -13.05
CA GLY A 364 1.36 -34.02 -12.13
C GLY A 364 0.44 -32.92 -11.59
N VAL A 365 0.77 -31.64 -11.81
CA VAL A 365 0.01 -30.50 -11.31
C VAL A 365 -0.96 -30.03 -12.39
N LYS A 366 -2.26 -30.21 -12.17
CA LYS A 366 -3.29 -29.70 -13.10
C LYS A 366 -3.30 -28.16 -13.08
N VAL A 367 -2.96 -27.56 -14.21
CA VAL A 367 -3.00 -26.10 -14.53
C VAL A 367 -4.41 -25.47 -14.37
N ASP A 368 -5.42 -26.28 -14.04
CA ASP A 368 -6.84 -25.91 -13.99
C ASP A 368 -7.16 -24.80 -12.96
N ASN A 369 -6.46 -24.74 -11.82
CA ASN A 369 -6.78 -23.78 -10.76
C ASN A 369 -6.41 -22.34 -11.13
N LEU A 370 -5.29 -22.13 -11.82
CA LEU A 370 -4.84 -20.81 -12.27
C LEU A 370 -5.55 -20.36 -13.55
N ASN A 371 -5.84 -21.28 -14.47
CA ASN A 371 -6.73 -21.00 -15.60
C ASN A 371 -8.14 -20.62 -15.15
N LYS A 372 -8.64 -21.21 -14.05
CA LYS A 372 -9.91 -20.85 -13.43
C LYS A 372 -9.84 -19.52 -12.71
N ALA A 373 -8.78 -19.26 -11.93
CA ALA A 373 -8.54 -17.96 -11.32
C ALA A 373 -8.44 -16.85 -12.38
N TYR A 374 -7.79 -17.14 -13.51
CA TYR A 374 -7.67 -16.27 -14.66
C TYR A 374 -9.00 -16.08 -15.42
N LYS A 375 -9.77 -17.13 -15.72
CA LYS A 375 -11.11 -16.99 -16.31
C LYS A 375 -12.00 -16.15 -15.41
N ASN A 376 -11.90 -16.34 -14.10
CA ASN A 376 -12.60 -15.51 -13.12
C ASN A 376 -12.07 -14.07 -13.12
N LEU A 377 -10.77 -13.83 -13.29
CA LEU A 377 -10.18 -12.49 -13.40
C LEU A 377 -10.54 -11.78 -14.71
N LYS A 378 -10.41 -12.46 -15.85
CA LYS A 378 -10.82 -11.97 -17.18
C LYS A 378 -12.32 -11.68 -17.18
N ASN A 379 -13.14 -12.53 -16.56
CA ASN A 379 -14.57 -12.25 -16.38
C ASN A 379 -14.82 -11.15 -15.36
N GLU A 380 -14.09 -11.06 -14.24
CA GLU A 380 -14.21 -9.93 -13.30
C GLU A 380 -13.82 -8.61 -13.95
N VAL A 381 -12.84 -8.59 -14.85
CA VAL A 381 -12.40 -7.39 -15.55
C VAL A 381 -13.32 -7.08 -16.75
N ALA A 382 -13.80 -8.10 -17.47
CA ALA A 382 -14.67 -7.95 -18.65
C ALA A 382 -16.16 -7.74 -18.31
N VAL A 383 -16.70 -8.44 -17.31
CA VAL A 383 -18.07 -8.25 -16.77
C VAL A 383 -18.16 -6.92 -15.99
N LYS A 384 -17.03 -6.36 -15.53
CA LYS A 384 -16.97 -5.00 -14.99
C LYS A 384 -17.08 -3.88 -16.03
N LYS A 385 -17.50 -4.15 -17.27
CA LYS A 385 -18.16 -3.14 -18.12
C LYS A 385 -19.41 -2.54 -17.44
N THR A 386 -19.95 -3.19 -16.39
CA THR A 386 -21.11 -2.73 -15.60
C THR A 386 -20.83 -2.57 -14.10
N TYR A 387 -19.57 -2.63 -13.63
CA TYR A 387 -19.30 -1.94 -12.38
C TYR A 387 -19.31 -0.47 -12.68
N ASN A 388 -20.35 0.17 -12.19
CA ASN A 388 -20.36 1.57 -11.87
C ASN A 388 -19.18 1.82 -10.90
N ILE A 389 -17.97 2.07 -11.45
CA ILE A 389 -16.74 2.39 -10.69
C ILE A 389 -16.94 3.66 -9.85
N GLN A 390 -18.07 4.35 -9.97
CA GLN A 390 -18.51 5.38 -9.02
C GLN A 390 -18.69 4.91 -7.57
N LYS A 391 -18.84 3.60 -7.26
CA LYS A 391 -19.12 3.16 -5.86
C LYS A 391 -17.99 2.49 -5.10
N THR A 392 -16.97 1.97 -5.78
CA THR A 392 -15.76 1.42 -5.12
C THR A 392 -14.57 1.66 -6.05
N ASP A 393 -14.22 2.93 -6.21
CA ASP A 393 -13.05 3.33 -7.00
C ASP A 393 -11.77 3.05 -6.18
N PRO A 394 -10.87 2.15 -6.61
CA PRO A 394 -9.57 1.97 -5.97
C PRO A 394 -8.70 3.25 -6.01
N LEU A 395 -9.01 4.20 -6.92
CA LEU A 395 -8.42 5.54 -6.93
C LEU A 395 -8.89 6.42 -5.78
N ALA A 396 -10.07 6.18 -5.19
CA ALA A 396 -10.58 6.96 -4.04
C ALA A 396 -9.69 6.83 -2.79
N ASN A 397 -8.85 5.79 -2.74
CA ASN A 397 -7.87 5.58 -1.68
C ASN A 397 -6.46 6.08 -2.05
N ALA A 398 -6.13 6.25 -3.33
CA ALA A 398 -4.78 6.57 -3.77
C ALA A 398 -4.57 8.06 -4.11
N PHE A 399 -5.61 8.75 -4.63
CA PHE A 399 -5.55 10.19 -4.94
C PHE A 399 -6.94 10.80 -4.77
N PRO A 400 -7.15 11.75 -3.85
CA PRO A 400 -8.42 12.44 -3.78
C PRO A 400 -8.58 13.30 -5.05
N ARG A 401 -9.45 12.85 -5.98
CA ARG A 401 -10.08 13.76 -6.94
C ARG A 401 -10.75 14.90 -6.14
N LYS A 402 -10.93 16.08 -6.76
CA LYS A 402 -11.95 17.05 -6.28
C LYS A 402 -13.23 16.25 -6.04
N SER A 403 -13.58 16.07 -4.78
CA SER A 403 -14.46 15.01 -4.34
C SER A 403 -15.93 15.44 -4.39
N ASP A 404 -16.79 14.58 -4.92
CA ASP A 404 -18.25 14.76 -4.86
C ASP A 404 -18.79 14.58 -3.42
N SER A 405 -17.98 14.07 -2.49
CA SER A 405 -18.30 14.05 -1.06
C SER A 405 -17.83 15.35 -0.39
N PHE A 406 -18.77 16.11 0.15
CA PHE A 406 -18.51 17.33 0.93
C PHE A 406 -17.37 17.14 1.96
N LEU A 407 -17.29 15.96 2.59
CA LEU A 407 -16.29 15.63 3.61
C LEU A 407 -14.86 15.56 3.04
N ASP A 408 -14.67 15.02 1.85
CA ASP A 408 -13.34 14.89 1.25
C ASP A 408 -12.77 16.23 0.80
N SER A 409 -13.62 17.11 0.27
CA SER A 409 -13.27 18.49 -0.09
C SER A 409 -12.91 19.26 1.18
N TYR A 410 -13.68 19.05 2.25
CA TYR A 410 -13.42 19.64 3.55
C TYR A 410 -12.10 19.14 4.16
N ILE A 411 -11.84 17.83 4.12
CA ILE A 411 -10.57 17.21 4.58
C ILE A 411 -9.39 17.78 3.80
N SER A 412 -9.50 17.87 2.47
CA SER A 412 -8.45 18.43 1.60
C SER A 412 -8.16 19.90 1.94
N LYS A 413 -9.20 20.72 2.14
CA LYS A 413 -9.07 22.12 2.56
C LYS A 413 -8.38 22.30 3.91
N HIS A 414 -8.49 21.31 4.80
CA HIS A 414 -7.93 21.36 6.16
C HIS A 414 -6.67 20.49 6.35
N SER A 415 -6.08 19.98 5.27
CA SER A 415 -4.81 19.24 5.26
C SER A 415 -3.85 19.78 4.18
N GLY A 416 -2.65 19.21 4.12
CA GLY A 416 -1.65 19.53 3.11
C GLY A 416 -0.86 20.82 3.37
N PRO A 417 -0.05 21.27 2.39
CA PRO A 417 0.91 22.35 2.57
C PRO A 417 0.29 23.67 3.04
N LEU A 418 -0.88 24.04 2.54
CA LEU A 418 -1.57 25.27 2.92
C LEU A 418 -1.95 25.27 4.41
N ALA A 419 -2.50 24.17 4.91
CA ALA A 419 -2.82 24.03 6.33
C ALA A 419 -1.56 24.02 7.22
N VAL A 420 -0.45 23.47 6.71
CA VAL A 420 0.86 23.45 7.41
C VAL A 420 1.52 24.82 7.47
N GLN A 421 1.24 25.71 6.51
CA GLN A 421 1.78 27.07 6.43
C GLN A 421 0.95 28.10 7.21
N ALA A 422 -0.25 27.74 7.67
CA ALA A 422 -1.11 28.62 8.48
C ALA A 422 -0.43 29.06 9.80
N GLY A 423 -0.96 30.10 10.46
CA GLY A 423 -0.46 30.52 11.78
C GLY A 423 -0.66 29.42 12.84
N GLU A 424 0.11 29.45 13.95
CA GLU A 424 0.10 28.37 14.96
C GLU A 424 -1.31 28.02 15.49
N ASN A 425 -2.10 29.04 15.85
CA ASN A 425 -3.48 28.86 16.30
C ASN A 425 -4.37 28.31 15.18
N GLU A 426 -4.17 28.78 13.95
CA GLU A 426 -4.92 28.31 12.78
C GLU A 426 -4.61 26.84 12.47
N LYS A 427 -3.34 26.41 12.58
CA LYS A 427 -2.95 25.00 12.42
C LYS A 427 -3.74 24.09 13.34
N ARG A 428 -3.89 24.48 14.61
CA ARG A 428 -4.68 23.70 15.59
C ARG A 428 -6.17 23.64 15.20
N ILE A 429 -6.73 24.74 14.72
CA ILE A 429 -8.11 24.78 14.20
C ILE A 429 -8.26 23.88 12.98
N HIS A 430 -7.32 23.97 12.02
CA HIS A 430 -7.28 23.10 10.84
C HIS A 430 -7.20 21.63 11.23
N LEU A 431 -6.34 21.28 12.19
CA LEU A 431 -6.17 19.91 12.66
C LEU A 431 -7.44 19.38 13.35
N ALA A 432 -8.08 20.19 14.20
CA ALA A 432 -9.33 19.80 14.86
C ALA A 432 -10.45 19.55 13.84
N LYS A 433 -10.58 20.43 12.84
CA LYS A 433 -11.53 20.30 11.73
C LYS A 433 -11.25 19.08 10.85
N LEU A 434 -9.98 18.84 10.54
CA LEU A 434 -9.51 17.68 9.80
C LEU A 434 -9.87 16.37 10.53
N MET A 435 -9.49 16.24 11.81
CA MET A 435 -9.81 15.06 12.62
C MET A 435 -11.32 14.84 12.76
N SER A 436 -12.09 15.93 12.92
CA SER A 436 -13.54 15.89 13.00
C SER A 436 -14.14 15.35 11.70
N ALA A 437 -13.78 15.93 10.55
CA ALA A 437 -14.27 15.49 9.24
C ALA A 437 -13.86 14.03 8.93
N SER A 438 -12.62 13.65 9.21
CA SER A 438 -12.16 12.25 9.05
C SER A 438 -12.97 11.27 9.91
N THR A 439 -13.39 11.68 11.11
CA THR A 439 -14.22 10.84 11.98
C THR A 439 -15.61 10.60 11.39
N TYR A 440 -16.25 11.65 10.89
CA TYR A 440 -17.55 11.52 10.21
C TYR A 440 -17.44 10.63 8.98
N LYS A 441 -16.40 10.82 8.17
CA LYS A 441 -16.13 9.99 6.99
C LYS A 441 -15.95 8.51 7.34
N ARG A 442 -15.06 8.20 8.30
CA ARG A 442 -14.76 6.82 8.73
C ARG A 442 -15.99 6.09 9.27
N ASN A 443 -16.89 6.82 9.92
CA ASN A 443 -18.10 6.22 10.50
C ASN A 443 -19.28 6.14 9.51
N GLY A 444 -19.09 6.55 8.26
CA GLY A 444 -20.17 6.62 7.26
C GLY A 444 -21.31 7.55 7.69
N MET A 445 -21.00 8.58 8.50
CA MET A 445 -21.99 9.53 9.00
C MET A 445 -22.09 10.72 8.06
N ASN A 446 -23.32 11.06 7.67
CA ASN A 446 -23.58 12.34 7.01
C ASN A 446 -23.25 13.48 7.98
N ALA A 447 -22.42 14.42 7.56
CA ALA A 447 -22.10 15.61 8.34
C ALA A 447 -22.25 16.86 7.46
N ASN A 448 -22.69 17.95 8.08
CA ASN A 448 -22.61 19.28 7.52
C ASN A 448 -21.47 20.06 8.21
N VAL A 449 -21.16 21.26 7.71
CA VAL A 449 -20.10 22.12 8.28
C VAL A 449 -20.31 22.37 9.78
N SER A 450 -21.56 22.59 10.22
CA SER A 450 -21.88 22.86 11.63
C SER A 450 -21.49 21.70 12.53
N ALA A 451 -21.87 20.48 12.17
CA ALA A 451 -21.54 19.28 12.94
C ALA A 451 -20.02 19.05 13.03
N ILE A 452 -19.29 19.32 11.93
CA ILE A 452 -17.84 19.22 11.92
C ILE A 452 -17.21 20.27 12.86
N HIS A 453 -17.68 21.51 12.81
CA HIS A 453 -17.21 22.59 13.67
C HIS A 453 -17.51 22.33 15.15
N GLU A 454 -18.73 21.94 15.48
CA GLU A 454 -19.12 21.59 16.86
C GLU A 454 -18.19 20.51 17.43
N PHE A 455 -17.93 19.46 16.64
CA PHE A 455 -17.04 18.40 17.10
C PHE A 455 -15.55 18.82 17.12
N ALA A 456 -15.12 19.70 16.21
CA ALA A 456 -13.79 20.30 16.26
C ALA A 456 -13.59 21.18 17.52
N ASP A 457 -14.60 21.96 17.88
CA ASP A 457 -14.59 22.79 19.09
C ASP A 457 -14.55 21.93 20.36
N GLU A 458 -15.29 20.81 20.38
CA GLU A 458 -15.18 19.82 21.45
C GLU A 458 -13.77 19.20 21.52
N LEU A 459 -13.14 18.89 20.38
CA LEU A 459 -11.77 18.36 20.32
C LEU A 459 -10.75 19.37 20.88
N MET A 460 -10.86 20.64 20.50
CA MET A 460 -9.95 21.71 20.97
C MET A 460 -10.01 21.94 22.49
N LYS A 461 -11.15 21.61 23.13
CA LYS A 461 -11.30 21.70 24.59
C LYS A 461 -10.63 20.52 25.33
N ARG A 462 -10.22 19.47 24.64
CA ARG A 462 -9.61 18.29 25.28
C ARG A 462 -8.17 18.59 25.70
N SER A 463 -7.85 18.31 26.96
CA SER A 463 -6.49 18.51 27.50
C SER A 463 -5.41 17.78 26.68
N ALA A 464 -5.71 16.58 26.15
CA ALA A 464 -4.78 15.84 25.32
C ALA A 464 -4.45 16.57 23.99
N PHE A 465 -5.43 17.26 23.40
CA PHE A 465 -5.25 18.03 22.18
C PHE A 465 -4.53 19.36 22.45
N GLN A 466 -4.87 20.03 23.54
CA GLN A 466 -4.21 21.29 23.96
C GLN A 466 -2.71 21.09 24.24
N LYS A 467 -2.32 19.90 24.72
CA LYS A 467 -0.93 19.54 25.01
C LYS A 467 -0.12 19.09 23.79
N LEU A 468 -0.69 19.11 22.58
CA LEU A 468 0.07 18.81 21.36
C LEU A 468 1.14 19.88 21.15
N THR A 469 2.34 19.44 20.77
CA THR A 469 3.41 20.32 20.31
C THR A 469 3.17 20.76 18.87
N ASP A 470 3.72 21.90 18.46
CA ASP A 470 3.56 22.39 17.08
C ASP A 470 4.13 21.43 16.05
N LYS A 471 5.21 20.71 16.40
CA LYS A 471 5.78 19.64 15.57
C LYS A 471 4.76 18.51 15.33
N GLU A 472 4.04 18.08 16.37
CA GLU A 472 2.98 17.06 16.23
C GLU A 472 1.81 17.59 15.39
N VAL A 473 1.41 18.85 15.60
CA VAL A 473 0.32 19.49 14.84
C VAL A 473 0.69 19.58 13.36
N THR A 474 1.86 20.13 13.04
CA THR A 474 2.36 20.25 11.66
C THR A 474 2.50 18.88 11.01
N LYS A 475 3.05 17.89 11.71
CA LYS A 475 3.15 16.53 11.17
C LYS A 475 1.78 15.94 10.82
N ALA A 476 0.79 16.14 11.67
CA ALA A 476 -0.54 15.59 11.47
C ALA A 476 -1.34 16.30 10.35
N LEU A 477 -1.00 17.55 10.03
CA LEU A 477 -1.66 18.31 8.98
C LEU A 477 -1.25 17.90 7.55
N TYR A 478 -0.13 17.18 7.38
CA TYR A 478 0.33 16.78 6.03
C TYR A 478 -0.67 15.89 5.29
N SER A 479 -1.40 15.04 6.01
CA SER A 479 -2.39 14.13 5.41
C SER A 479 -3.51 13.77 6.38
N SER A 480 -4.67 13.37 5.84
CA SER A 480 -5.77 12.84 6.65
C SER A 480 -5.37 11.58 7.43
N MET A 481 -4.49 10.75 6.86
CA MET A 481 -3.97 9.55 7.51
C MET A 481 -3.09 9.89 8.73
N ASP A 482 -2.26 10.93 8.64
CA ASP A 482 -1.43 11.36 9.78
C ASP A 482 -2.27 12.00 10.88
N ALA A 483 -3.30 12.77 10.50
CA ALA A 483 -4.31 13.25 11.44
C ALA A 483 -5.05 12.10 12.12
N ASP A 484 -5.45 11.06 11.39
CA ASP A 484 -6.11 9.88 11.96
C ASP A 484 -5.20 9.11 12.92
N ARG A 485 -3.91 8.93 12.56
CA ARG A 485 -2.92 8.32 13.45
C ARG A 485 -2.74 9.11 14.73
N LEU A 486 -2.63 10.43 14.63
CA LEU A 486 -2.56 11.29 15.81
C LEU A 486 -3.85 11.23 16.62
N GLN A 487 -5.01 11.21 15.97
CA GLN A 487 -6.30 11.08 16.62
C GLN A 487 -6.39 9.78 17.42
N VAL A 488 -5.98 8.64 16.85
CA VAL A 488 -5.94 7.35 17.58
C VAL A 488 -5.04 7.45 18.80
N LYS A 489 -3.87 8.09 18.69
CA LYS A 489 -2.97 8.33 19.84
C LYS A 489 -3.64 9.20 20.92
N LEU A 490 -4.31 10.27 20.53
CA LEU A 490 -5.04 11.14 21.45
C LEU A 490 -6.19 10.41 22.14
N TYR A 491 -6.93 9.58 21.40
CA TYR A 491 -8.00 8.74 21.93
C TYR A 491 -7.45 7.70 22.90
N ALA A 492 -6.35 7.02 22.55
CA ALA A 492 -5.68 6.09 23.46
C ALA A 492 -5.18 6.78 24.73
N LYS A 493 -4.67 8.02 24.62
CA LYS A 493 -4.24 8.82 25.79
C LYS A 493 -5.42 9.26 26.67
N THR A 494 -6.56 9.56 26.07
CA THR A 494 -7.74 10.07 26.77
C THR A 494 -8.56 8.93 27.39
N PHE A 495 -8.84 7.88 26.62
CA PHE A 495 -9.76 6.80 26.96
C PHE A 495 -9.08 5.45 27.21
N GLY A 496 -7.77 5.34 26.99
CA GLY A 496 -7.04 4.08 27.18
C GLY A 496 -6.82 3.70 28.64
N VAL A 497 -6.66 2.40 28.86
CA VAL A 497 -6.34 1.82 30.17
C VAL A 497 -4.88 1.36 30.14
N ALA A 498 -4.10 1.80 31.13
CA ALA A 498 -2.71 1.36 31.28
C ALA A 498 -2.63 -0.17 31.34
N PRO A 499 -1.70 -0.85 30.63
CA PRO A 499 -1.64 -2.31 30.57
C PRO A 499 -1.71 -3.00 31.93
N SER A 500 -0.94 -2.50 32.91
CA SER A 500 -0.91 -3.01 34.29
C SER A 500 -2.23 -2.90 35.06
N LYS A 501 -3.17 -2.08 34.59
CA LYS A 501 -4.47 -1.84 35.23
C LYS A 501 -5.63 -2.55 34.52
N ARG A 502 -5.40 -3.13 33.33
CA ARG A 502 -6.47 -3.67 32.48
C ARG A 502 -7.24 -4.81 33.13
N GLU A 503 -6.54 -5.72 33.80
CA GLU A 503 -7.17 -6.86 34.48
C GLU A 503 -8.12 -6.39 35.61
N ASN A 504 -7.63 -5.52 36.49
CA ASN A 504 -8.45 -4.94 37.56
C ASN A 504 -9.62 -4.12 37.03
N TYR A 505 -9.41 -3.37 35.95
CA TYR A 505 -10.47 -2.61 35.28
C TYR A 505 -11.58 -3.52 34.75
N ILE A 506 -11.22 -4.60 34.02
CA ILE A 506 -12.17 -5.60 33.53
C ILE A 506 -12.90 -6.26 34.70
N LYS A 507 -12.19 -6.63 35.76
CA LYS A 507 -12.77 -7.27 36.95
C LYS A 507 -13.85 -6.38 37.60
N GLU A 508 -13.59 -5.09 37.74
CA GLU A 508 -14.58 -4.15 38.29
C GLU A 508 -15.77 -3.93 37.35
N MET A 509 -15.56 -3.87 36.04
CA MET A 509 -16.66 -3.77 35.07
C MET A 509 -17.51 -5.04 35.02
N LYS A 510 -16.91 -6.23 35.15
CA LYS A 510 -17.63 -7.51 35.31
C LYS A 510 -18.50 -7.50 36.55
N LEU A 511 -17.92 -7.10 37.69
CA LEU A 511 -18.64 -7.03 38.95
C LEU A 511 -19.78 -6.01 38.87
N LEU A 512 -19.55 -4.83 38.30
CA LEU A 512 -20.63 -3.87 38.07
C LEU A 512 -21.74 -4.48 37.22
N LYS A 513 -21.41 -5.07 36.07
CA LYS A 513 -22.39 -5.68 35.15
C LYS A 513 -23.27 -6.72 35.84
N GLU A 514 -22.69 -7.53 36.73
CA GLU A 514 -23.43 -8.57 37.50
C GLU A 514 -24.51 -7.96 38.39
N TYR A 515 -24.22 -6.81 39.03
CA TYR A 515 -25.10 -6.16 40.01
C TYR A 515 -25.89 -4.98 39.44
N MET A 516 -25.73 -4.65 38.16
CA MET A 516 -26.56 -3.69 37.45
C MET A 516 -28.02 -4.17 37.40
N MET A 517 -28.95 -3.21 37.41
CA MET A 517 -30.36 -3.53 37.18
C MET A 517 -30.55 -4.04 35.74
N PRO A 518 -31.41 -5.05 35.51
CA PRO A 518 -31.63 -5.60 34.16
C PRO A 518 -32.04 -4.54 33.14
N SER A 519 -31.53 -4.68 31.91
CA SER A 519 -31.80 -3.77 30.78
C SER A 519 -33.13 -4.04 30.06
N LYS A 520 -33.66 -5.27 30.13
CA LYS A 520 -34.90 -5.67 29.45
C LYS A 520 -36.08 -4.77 29.86
N GLY A 521 -36.81 -4.26 28.86
CA GLY A 521 -37.97 -3.38 29.06
C GLY A 521 -37.62 -1.96 29.55
N ARG A 522 -36.38 -1.51 29.37
CA ARG A 522 -35.92 -0.17 29.78
C ARG A 522 -35.68 0.73 28.57
N SER A 523 -35.53 2.03 28.82
CA SER A 523 -35.20 3.02 27.78
C SER A 523 -33.93 2.63 27.03
N ASN A 524 -33.87 2.90 25.72
CA ASN A 524 -32.70 2.64 24.88
C ASN A 524 -31.42 3.18 25.51
N TYR A 525 -31.42 4.42 26.03
CA TYR A 525 -30.27 5.00 26.73
C TYR A 525 -29.72 4.15 27.89
N TYR A 526 -30.57 3.43 28.62
CA TYR A 526 -30.11 2.54 29.70
C TYR A 526 -29.60 1.21 29.15
N GLN A 527 -30.25 0.70 28.09
CA GLN A 527 -29.77 -0.50 27.41
C GLN A 527 -28.38 -0.26 26.82
N ASP A 528 -28.15 0.92 26.22
CA ASP A 528 -26.84 1.33 25.69
C ASP A 528 -25.78 1.41 26.79
N LEU A 529 -26.12 1.99 27.95
CA LEU A 529 -25.23 2.00 29.12
C LEU A 529 -24.88 0.57 29.58
N TYR A 530 -25.90 -0.28 29.74
CA TYR A 530 -25.72 -1.67 30.15
C TYR A 530 -24.84 -2.45 29.15
N ASN A 531 -25.08 -2.28 27.85
CA ASN A 531 -24.34 -2.93 26.78
C ASN A 531 -22.89 -2.42 26.72
N ALA A 532 -22.64 -1.13 26.95
CA ALA A 532 -21.30 -0.57 26.99
C ALA A 532 -20.48 -1.14 28.17
N VAL A 533 -21.07 -1.24 29.36
CA VAL A 533 -20.42 -1.89 30.52
C VAL A 533 -20.16 -3.37 30.23
N ALA A 534 -21.14 -4.08 29.65
CA ALA A 534 -21.01 -5.49 29.29
C ALA A 534 -19.91 -5.73 28.23
N ALA A 535 -19.78 -4.83 27.24
CA ALA A 535 -18.73 -4.91 26.24
C ALA A 535 -17.34 -4.87 26.88
N ILE A 536 -17.11 -3.94 27.82
CA ILE A 536 -15.84 -3.83 28.55
C ILE A 536 -15.63 -5.02 29.48
N ALA A 537 -16.68 -5.46 30.17
CA ALA A 537 -16.64 -6.63 31.05
C ALA A 537 -16.23 -7.91 30.31
N ASN A 538 -16.50 -8.02 29.01
CA ASN A 538 -16.15 -9.19 28.21
C ASN A 538 -14.78 -9.08 27.50
N MET A 539 -14.06 -7.97 27.64
CA MET A 539 -12.73 -7.79 27.06
C MET A 539 -11.68 -8.66 27.77
N LYS A 540 -10.59 -8.94 27.06
CA LYS A 540 -9.38 -9.57 27.59
C LYS A 540 -8.31 -8.51 27.91
N PRO A 541 -7.42 -8.72 28.90
CA PRO A 541 -6.35 -7.76 29.21
C PRO A 541 -5.43 -7.43 28.02
N GLY A 542 -5.25 -8.39 27.09
CA GLY A 542 -4.47 -8.21 25.86
C GLY A 542 -5.14 -7.38 24.76
N ASP A 543 -6.43 -7.07 24.88
CA ASP A 543 -7.15 -6.32 23.84
C ASP A 543 -6.61 -4.89 23.73
N ASN A 544 -6.42 -4.40 22.50
CA ASN A 544 -5.87 -3.06 22.26
C ASN A 544 -6.96 -1.97 22.17
N ASN A 545 -8.24 -2.35 22.14
CA ASN A 545 -9.35 -1.45 21.80
C ASN A 545 -10.09 -0.87 23.03
N PHE A 546 -9.47 -0.84 24.21
CA PHE A 546 -10.10 -0.28 25.43
C PHE A 546 -10.58 1.16 25.23
N TYR A 547 -9.84 1.97 24.48
CA TYR A 547 -10.19 3.36 24.23
C TYR A 547 -11.50 3.50 23.45
N VAL A 548 -11.80 2.59 22.51
CA VAL A 548 -13.07 2.58 21.75
C VAL A 548 -14.23 2.19 22.66
N ALA A 549 -14.05 1.15 23.48
CA ALA A 549 -15.08 0.70 24.41
C ALA A 549 -15.39 1.77 25.47
N ASN A 550 -14.36 2.45 25.97
CA ASN A 550 -14.49 3.51 26.96
C ASN A 550 -15.12 4.79 26.39
N ASP A 551 -14.82 5.17 25.14
CA ASP A 551 -15.50 6.27 24.45
C ASP A 551 -17.01 6.00 24.31
N ARG A 552 -17.38 4.76 23.93
CA ARG A 552 -18.79 4.33 23.90
C ARG A 552 -19.46 4.39 25.27
N LEU A 553 -18.75 3.97 26.32
CA LEU A 553 -19.26 4.04 27.69
C LEU A 553 -19.48 5.49 28.14
N VAL A 554 -18.52 6.38 27.88
CA VAL A 554 -18.61 7.83 28.16
C VAL A 554 -19.84 8.43 27.48
N LYS A 555 -20.06 8.12 26.19
CA LYS A 555 -21.24 8.56 25.45
C LYS A 555 -22.54 8.02 26.06
N ALA A 556 -22.60 6.73 26.37
CA ALA A 556 -23.79 6.10 26.95
C ALA A 556 -24.14 6.68 28.33
N ILE A 557 -23.12 6.96 29.16
CA ILE A 557 -23.29 7.65 30.44
C ILE A 557 -23.87 9.05 30.24
N ARG A 558 -23.29 9.85 29.33
CA ARG A 558 -23.75 11.22 29.04
C ARG A 558 -25.20 11.23 28.58
N ASP A 559 -25.53 10.38 27.61
CA ASP A 559 -26.87 10.33 27.03
C ASP A 559 -27.90 9.83 28.04
N TYR A 560 -27.55 8.82 28.84
CA TYR A 560 -28.42 8.32 29.90
C TYR A 560 -28.62 9.33 31.02
N THR A 561 -27.62 10.12 31.40
CA THR A 561 -27.73 11.11 32.48
C THR A 561 -28.34 12.44 32.00
N LYS A 562 -28.34 12.70 30.69
CA LYS A 562 -28.94 13.89 30.08
C LYS A 562 -30.42 14.04 30.46
N GLY A 563 -30.81 15.25 30.87
CA GLY A 563 -32.20 15.60 31.17
C GLY A 563 -32.78 15.03 32.46
N LYS A 564 -32.03 14.23 33.23
CA LYS A 564 -32.51 13.67 34.52
C LYS A 564 -32.32 14.65 35.66
N LYS A 565 -33.01 15.80 35.51
CA LYS A 565 -32.82 16.99 36.34
C LYS A 565 -33.22 16.76 37.81
N ASN A 566 -34.24 15.94 38.05
CA ASN A 566 -34.70 15.63 39.39
C ASN A 566 -34.05 14.35 39.91
N VAL A 567 -33.75 14.33 41.21
CA VAL A 567 -33.42 13.10 41.94
C VAL A 567 -34.53 12.10 41.66
N ARG A 568 -34.22 10.95 41.07
CA ARG A 568 -35.21 9.91 40.86
C ARG A 568 -35.67 9.43 42.24
N VAL A 569 -36.90 9.78 42.60
CA VAL A 569 -37.48 9.48 43.93
C VAL A 569 -37.82 7.99 44.04
N GLY A 570 -38.23 7.35 42.94
CA GLY A 570 -38.48 5.90 42.92
C GLY A 570 -37.18 5.11 43.03
N GLY A 571 -37.12 4.15 43.97
CA GLY A 571 -35.91 3.34 44.26
C GLY A 571 -35.34 2.65 43.02
N ASP A 572 -36.22 2.17 42.14
CA ASP A 572 -35.87 1.54 40.86
C ASP A 572 -35.20 2.52 39.88
N GLY A 573 -35.72 3.74 39.83
CA GLY A 573 -35.18 4.82 39.02
C GLY A 573 -33.81 5.26 39.53
N LYS A 574 -33.67 5.41 40.85
CA LYS A 574 -32.43 5.76 41.54
C LYS A 574 -31.35 4.70 41.31
N ALA A 575 -31.66 3.42 41.48
CA ALA A 575 -30.70 2.33 41.30
C ALA A 575 -30.05 2.34 39.91
N ARG A 576 -30.83 2.62 38.85
CA ARG A 576 -30.29 2.72 37.48
C ARG A 576 -29.44 3.97 37.26
N PHE A 577 -29.76 5.05 37.95
CA PHE A 577 -28.92 6.25 37.96
C PHE A 577 -27.60 5.99 38.68
N ASP A 578 -27.65 5.32 39.82
CA ASP A 578 -26.47 4.93 40.59
C ASP A 578 -25.54 4.01 39.77
N ASN A 579 -26.08 3.11 38.93
CA ASN A 579 -25.25 2.29 38.02
C ASN A 579 -24.43 3.14 37.03
N ALA A 580 -24.95 4.28 36.56
CA ALA A 580 -24.21 5.20 35.70
C ALA A 580 -23.10 5.93 36.48
N LEU A 581 -23.37 6.29 37.74
CA LEU A 581 -22.37 6.84 38.65
C LEU A 581 -21.27 5.81 38.98
N ASP A 582 -21.64 4.53 39.13
CA ASP A 582 -20.67 3.46 39.36
C ASP A 582 -19.76 3.25 38.16
N ALA A 583 -20.32 3.25 36.94
CA ALA A 583 -19.52 3.19 35.72
C ALA A 583 -18.57 4.39 35.60
N MET A 584 -19.03 5.60 35.93
CA MET A 584 -18.18 6.80 35.97
C MET A 584 -17.07 6.71 37.01
N ALA A 585 -17.35 6.17 38.21
CA ALA A 585 -16.37 6.02 39.26
C ALA A 585 -15.25 5.04 38.86
N ILE A 586 -15.61 3.93 38.22
CA ILE A 586 -14.64 2.96 37.69
C ILE A 586 -13.81 3.62 36.57
N LEU A 587 -14.44 4.37 35.65
CA LEU A 587 -13.70 5.14 34.63
C LEU A 587 -12.71 6.12 35.27
N ASN A 588 -13.12 6.91 36.26
CA ASN A 588 -12.26 7.88 36.95
C ASN A 588 -11.04 7.20 37.61
N LYS A 589 -11.24 6.01 38.18
CA LYS A 589 -10.19 5.23 38.88
C LYS A 589 -9.14 4.67 37.92
N TYR A 590 -9.55 4.14 36.76
CA TYR A 590 -8.67 3.37 35.88
C TYR A 590 -8.28 4.09 34.57
N VAL A 591 -9.02 5.11 34.17
CA VAL A 591 -8.84 5.89 32.93
C VAL A 591 -8.63 7.36 33.28
N PRO A 592 -7.43 7.76 33.76
CA PRO A 592 -7.19 9.11 34.27
C PRO A 592 -7.43 10.21 33.22
N GLY A 593 -7.30 9.90 31.93
CA GLY A 593 -7.62 10.83 30.84
C GLY A 593 -9.11 11.23 30.78
N CYS A 594 -10.01 10.46 31.41
CA CYS A 594 -11.44 10.77 31.51
C CYS A 594 -11.81 11.62 32.73
N ARG A 595 -10.87 11.98 33.62
CA ARG A 595 -11.19 12.69 34.88
C ARG A 595 -11.99 13.98 34.65
N ASN A 596 -11.54 14.82 33.71
CA ASN A 596 -12.23 16.08 33.41
C ASN A 596 -13.70 15.85 32.97
N PHE A 597 -13.95 14.81 32.16
CA PHE A 597 -15.31 14.44 31.76
C PHE A 597 -16.15 14.02 32.99
N VAL A 598 -15.59 13.18 33.87
CA VAL A 598 -16.29 12.74 35.07
C VAL A 598 -16.62 13.91 35.98
N ASP A 599 -15.65 14.80 36.22
CA ASP A 599 -15.82 15.99 37.06
C ASP A 599 -16.89 16.93 36.48
N GLU A 600 -16.88 17.16 35.16
CA GLU A 600 -17.91 17.95 34.47
C GLU A 600 -19.30 17.34 34.63
N GLN A 601 -19.46 16.03 34.40
CA GLN A 601 -20.77 15.37 34.55
C GLN A 601 -21.24 15.41 36.00
N VAL A 602 -20.36 15.17 36.97
CA VAL A 602 -20.69 15.21 38.40
C VAL A 602 -21.08 16.62 38.82
N ASN A 603 -20.34 17.65 38.42
CA ASN A 603 -20.66 19.05 38.72
C ASN A 603 -21.99 19.47 38.11
N ARG A 604 -22.22 19.13 36.83
CA ARG A 604 -23.51 19.35 36.18
C ARG A 604 -24.66 18.67 36.95
N ILE A 605 -24.48 17.45 37.44
CA ILE A 605 -25.51 16.76 38.25
C ILE A 605 -25.77 17.52 39.56
N ARG A 606 -24.71 18.00 40.23
CA ARG A 606 -24.82 18.78 41.47
C ARG A 606 -25.53 20.12 41.27
N GLU A 607 -25.17 20.84 40.20
CA GLU A 607 -25.79 22.12 39.81
C GLU A 607 -27.28 21.97 39.54
N VAL A 608 -27.64 20.98 38.73
CA VAL A 608 -29.03 20.73 38.36
C VAL A 608 -29.86 20.31 39.59
N ARG A 609 -29.26 19.63 40.57
CA ARG A 609 -29.90 19.29 41.85
C ARG A 609 -29.87 20.43 42.87
N LYS A 610 -29.08 21.49 42.64
CA LYS A 610 -28.83 22.60 43.58
C LYS A 610 -28.34 22.12 44.96
N VAL A 611 -27.39 21.19 44.99
CA VAL A 611 -26.89 20.56 46.23
C VAL A 611 -25.44 20.91 46.51
N GLN A 612 -25.14 21.19 47.78
CA GLN A 612 -23.79 21.46 48.29
C GLN A 612 -23.21 20.20 48.98
N PRO A 613 -21.88 20.14 49.20
CA PRO A 613 -21.25 19.08 49.99
C PRO A 613 -21.98 18.87 51.34
N GLY A 614 -22.20 17.61 51.72
CA GLY A 614 -22.95 17.25 52.93
C GLY A 614 -24.47 17.06 52.74
N HIS A 615 -25.03 17.50 51.61
CA HIS A 615 -26.45 17.24 51.31
C HIS A 615 -26.71 15.76 50.99
N LYS A 616 -27.85 15.19 51.41
CA LYS A 616 -28.21 13.76 51.18
C LYS A 616 -28.25 13.31 49.71
N TYR A 617 -28.36 14.26 48.78
CA TYR A 617 -28.35 14.01 47.33
C TYR A 617 -27.09 14.51 46.62
N TYR A 618 -26.10 14.96 47.39
CA TYR A 618 -24.78 15.28 46.89
C TYR A 618 -24.16 14.04 46.28
N VAL A 619 -23.66 14.18 45.06
CA VAL A 619 -22.97 13.09 44.37
C VAL A 619 -21.48 13.24 44.64
N ASP A 620 -20.92 12.33 45.42
CA ASP A 620 -19.49 12.13 45.55
C ASP A 620 -19.11 10.87 44.78
N ILE A 621 -18.36 11.04 43.69
CA ILE A 621 -18.00 9.94 42.79
C ILE A 621 -17.20 8.84 43.49
N ASN A 622 -16.50 9.17 44.59
CA ASN A 622 -15.73 8.19 45.36
C ASN A 622 -16.63 7.22 46.15
N ASN A 623 -17.90 7.56 46.36
CA ASN A 623 -18.91 6.71 47.01
C ASN A 623 -19.64 5.79 46.02
N HIS A 624 -19.10 5.66 44.81
CA HIS A 624 -19.63 4.84 43.73
C HIS A 624 -18.55 3.86 43.21
N GLY A 625 -18.98 2.84 42.48
CA GLY A 625 -18.12 1.79 41.92
C GLY A 625 -18.74 0.41 42.05
N ALA A 626 -18.02 -0.63 41.62
CA ALA A 626 -18.58 -1.97 41.51
C ALA A 626 -18.98 -2.57 42.88
N LEU A 627 -18.19 -2.35 43.93
CA LEU A 627 -18.52 -2.80 45.28
C LEU A 627 -19.80 -2.14 45.83
N LYS A 628 -19.95 -0.85 45.59
CA LYS A 628 -21.15 -0.10 46.00
C LYS A 628 -22.39 -0.52 45.20
N ALA A 629 -22.23 -0.88 43.93
CA ALA A 629 -23.30 -1.49 43.15
C ALA A 629 -23.77 -2.82 43.76
N LYS A 630 -22.82 -3.69 44.16
CA LYS A 630 -23.09 -4.96 44.84
C LYS A 630 -23.81 -4.77 46.18
N GLU A 631 -23.31 -3.90 47.04
CA GLU A 631 -23.94 -3.57 48.33
C GLU A 631 -25.40 -3.15 48.12
N ARG A 632 -25.64 -2.17 47.23
CA ARG A 632 -26.99 -1.69 46.94
C ARG A 632 -27.89 -2.76 46.32
N HIS A 633 -27.35 -3.65 45.49
CA HIS A 633 -28.11 -4.78 44.96
C HIS A 633 -28.56 -5.72 46.07
N ASN A 634 -27.66 -6.09 46.97
CA ASN A 634 -27.96 -7.00 48.08
C ASN A 634 -28.99 -6.40 49.03
N THR A 635 -28.87 -5.11 49.38
CA THR A 635 -29.90 -4.40 50.18
C THR A 635 -31.28 -4.51 49.54
N ARG A 636 -31.40 -4.30 48.22
CA ARG A 636 -32.69 -4.43 47.52
C ARG A 636 -33.24 -5.86 47.52
N GLN A 637 -32.38 -6.87 47.43
CA GLN A 637 -32.84 -8.27 47.51
C GLN A 637 -33.34 -8.61 48.91
N LEU A 638 -32.65 -8.11 49.95
CA LEU A 638 -33.09 -8.26 51.34
C LEU A 638 -34.42 -7.53 51.59
N GLU A 639 -34.60 -6.31 51.09
CA GLU A 639 -35.88 -5.57 51.20
C GLU A 639 -37.05 -6.33 50.52
N LYS A 640 -36.79 -7.01 49.40
CA LYS A 640 -37.79 -7.84 48.70
C LYS A 640 -38.17 -9.10 49.46
N ILE A 641 -37.18 -9.76 50.07
CA ILE A 641 -37.41 -10.96 50.89
C ILE A 641 -38.10 -10.57 52.21
N GLY A 642 -37.72 -9.41 52.77
CA GLY A 642 -38.12 -8.95 54.08
C GLY A 642 -39.59 -8.56 54.21
N GLY A 643 -40.23 -7.96 53.20
CA GLY A 643 -41.67 -7.63 53.20
C GLY A 643 -42.20 -6.73 54.34
N MET A 644 -41.43 -6.53 55.41
CA MET A 644 -41.68 -5.62 56.51
C MET A 644 -40.92 -4.33 56.23
N LYS A 645 -41.68 -3.27 55.96
CA LYS A 645 -41.17 -1.91 56.03
C LYS A 645 -40.52 -1.71 57.40
N MET A 646 -39.25 -1.32 57.44
CA MET A 646 -38.73 -0.56 58.58
C MET A 646 -39.42 0.79 58.64
#